data_AF-A0A7J4SXA7-F1
#
_entry.id   AF-A0A7J4SXA7-F1
#
_cell.length_a   1.000
_cell.length_b   1.000
_cell.length_c   1.000
_cell.angle_alpha   90.00
_cell.angle_beta   90.00
_cell.angle_gamma   90.00
#
_symmetry.space_group_name_H-M   'P 1'
#
loop_
_entity.id
_entity.type
_entity.pdbx_description
1 polymer ?
#
loop_
_entity_poly.entity_id
_entity_poly.type
_entity_poly.pdbx_seq_one_letter_code
_entity_poly.pdbx_strand_id
1 'polypeptide(L)'
;HKCGFGIGIGFIQFDQVDQDGQAEIIDMGYIDVGFHPEYGSNLIPEEVDLVLRNDNLGDNTFDTVELYTDVGADLWLHYFEDRSNTIEGGTFGNTTDSKLWIRGLPSGTLPPEEINAIFTMIGEAPGSANLPGDIPDRLSFIIAIKNFSGDVTANENDLTLPVNPAAPPSTLIMVAGTERIDSLSYNSTLQRGGYANDVSSLSVQVENLPEVLILKGSFQLSSTGISRVNFNNPDLNTIAQLLDNALLTLVEVVLDLGSILNALPDLIVGTAGSSGGELEALCLSQVRQTWSNGAVRGPSNLGQISMAIGSSDHPWLTDSDHILLSQDTEIDQVDGRDGPVEPLVPVAMSIRVSNISRVFQSYDPITSVRALQLEGQQSGALLVGHIRHSGTNFANVTAQSAMISNRPADLTVVQDPAKLVYTASEPIGTITYGGEQGAQRNAIRLEGLPAQFQLNLGDSVGFQADTPITSIMVQMTNATTPLTMDGDHFRFWVDADQAQASLSAKISNVQSVQRYSPVDPNSTGPEGSARYALQRQVSSPFSISMEDVSNYDDPFLGLNGMMRLEPLPANLELVLPSDVDSTGLEIPDFSQGEGVESLSFFLGDVVGIGGLVNDLVYSLVSNIGDSTGNAQDVAYGLDMTTGESFDIVSDMRKGTVPVGEPQWQHGLDMQAVERTVLDFNLSKLTNLTESNRLVVNGILSDYVVDIDERATLEETFSQSNLSFAYPLMELLDDGVITERELIGFDVDLLEELGLTFEKRRSWHLRTW
;
A
#
# COMPACT_ATOMS: atom_id res chain seq x y z
N HIS A 1 -5.29 -39.71 12.96
CA HIS A 1 -5.13 -41.16 13.11
C HIS A 1 -4.06 -41.42 14.19
N LYS A 2 -4.17 -42.50 15.00
CA LYS A 2 -3.18 -42.86 16.06
C LYS A 2 -2.07 -43.82 15.58
N CYS A 3 -1.99 -44.09 14.28
CA CYS A 3 -0.95 -44.92 13.67
C CYS A 3 0.09 -43.98 13.04
N GLY A 4 1.34 -44.16 13.42
CA GLY A 4 2.50 -43.42 12.92
C GLY A 4 3.73 -43.84 13.71
N PHE A 5 4.91 -43.57 13.18
CA PHE A 5 6.16 -43.71 13.93
C PHE A 5 6.86 -42.35 13.94
N GLY A 6 7.57 -42.05 15.02
CA GLY A 6 8.35 -40.84 15.13
C GLY A 6 9.72 -41.12 15.71
N ILE A 7 10.69 -40.28 15.32
CA ILE A 7 12.06 -40.32 15.78
C ILE A 7 12.42 -38.89 16.19
N GLY A 8 12.84 -38.72 17.43
CA GLY A 8 13.34 -37.45 17.95
C GLY A 8 14.81 -37.56 18.34
N ILE A 9 15.58 -36.52 18.03
CA ILE A 9 16.97 -36.37 18.41
C ILE A 9 17.12 -34.98 19.03
N GLY A 10 17.87 -34.87 20.12
CA GLY A 10 18.15 -33.58 20.74
C GLY A 10 19.42 -33.62 21.56
N PHE A 11 19.88 -32.43 21.95
CA PHE A 11 21.04 -32.22 22.77
C PHE A 11 20.73 -31.23 23.90
N ILE A 12 21.56 -31.28 24.94
CA ILE A 12 21.55 -30.34 26.05
C ILE A 12 23.01 -30.03 26.36
N GLN A 13 23.36 -28.75 26.33
CA GLN A 13 24.66 -28.26 26.75
C GLN A 13 24.55 -27.68 28.17
N PHE A 14 25.49 -28.08 29.01
CA PHE A 14 25.60 -27.62 30.40
C PHE A 14 26.77 -26.65 30.54
N ASP A 15 26.64 -25.68 31.45
CA ASP A 15 27.76 -24.84 31.90
C ASP A 15 28.78 -25.66 32.72
N GLN A 16 29.89 -25.02 33.10
CA GLN A 16 30.84 -25.62 34.04
C GLN A 16 30.14 -25.99 35.35
N VAL A 17 30.49 -27.17 35.86
CA VAL A 17 29.99 -27.67 37.13
C VAL A 17 30.39 -26.71 38.24
N ASP A 18 29.41 -26.23 39.01
CA ASP A 18 29.60 -25.34 40.13
C ASP A 18 30.24 -26.06 41.35
N GLN A 19 30.48 -25.31 42.43
CA GLN A 19 31.10 -25.85 43.65
C GLN A 19 30.22 -26.88 44.38
N ASP A 20 28.92 -26.93 44.08
CA ASP A 20 27.94 -27.86 44.66
C ASP A 20 27.68 -29.08 43.76
N GLY A 21 28.39 -29.19 42.62
CA GLY A 21 28.26 -30.31 41.70
C GLY A 21 27.06 -30.21 40.75
N GLN A 22 26.45 -29.03 40.62
CA GLN A 22 25.36 -28.75 39.68
C GLN A 22 25.88 -28.02 38.44
N ALA A 23 25.19 -28.13 37.32
CA ALA A 23 25.48 -27.37 36.12
C ALA A 23 24.17 -26.87 35.52
N GLU A 24 24.09 -25.58 35.19
CA GLU A 24 22.92 -25.00 34.52
C GLU A 24 22.91 -25.35 33.03
N ILE A 25 21.70 -25.42 32.45
CA ILE A 25 21.53 -25.63 31.01
C ILE A 25 21.71 -24.28 30.32
N ILE A 26 22.67 -24.21 29.40
CA ILE A 26 22.99 -22.98 28.66
C ILE A 26 22.46 -23.00 27.23
N ASP A 27 22.32 -24.19 26.64
CA ASP A 27 21.82 -24.40 25.29
C ASP A 27 21.06 -25.74 25.26
N MET A 28 19.92 -25.75 24.59
CA MET A 28 19.23 -27.00 24.26
C MET A 28 18.57 -26.90 22.90
N GLY A 29 18.58 -28.01 22.17
CA GLY A 29 17.87 -28.10 20.90
C GLY A 29 17.40 -29.52 20.64
N TYR A 30 16.25 -29.67 19.97
CA TYR A 30 15.77 -30.95 19.49
C TYR A 30 15.01 -30.82 18.17
N ILE A 31 15.00 -31.93 17.44
CA ILE A 31 14.16 -32.16 16.28
C ILE A 31 13.37 -33.45 16.52
N ASP A 32 12.06 -33.41 16.31
CA ASP A 32 11.15 -34.55 16.32
C ASP A 32 10.50 -34.69 14.95
N VAL A 33 10.57 -35.89 14.38
CA VAL A 33 10.04 -36.19 13.04
C VAL A 33 9.07 -37.35 13.15
N GLY A 34 7.83 -37.15 12.71
CA GLY A 34 6.77 -38.15 12.70
C GLY A 34 6.26 -38.44 11.29
N PHE A 35 6.09 -39.72 10.98
CA PHE A 35 5.46 -40.19 9.74
C PHE A 35 4.10 -40.81 10.04
N HIS A 36 3.10 -40.41 9.27
CA HIS A 36 1.73 -40.91 9.35
C HIS A 36 1.28 -41.45 8.00
N PRO A 37 0.36 -42.43 7.96
CA PRO A 37 -0.33 -42.77 6.73
C PRO A 37 -1.05 -41.55 6.16
N GLU A 38 -1.00 -41.41 4.84
CA GLU A 38 -1.83 -40.45 4.12
C GLU A 38 -3.31 -40.59 4.44
N TYR A 39 -4.05 -39.50 4.23
CA TYR A 39 -5.49 -39.49 4.44
C TYR A 39 -6.20 -40.56 3.58
N GLY A 40 -6.93 -41.46 4.25
CA GLY A 40 -7.61 -42.59 3.58
C GLY A 40 -6.75 -43.84 3.44
N SER A 41 -5.46 -43.78 3.78
CA SER A 41 -4.56 -44.92 3.86
C SER A 41 -4.41 -45.44 5.30
N ASN A 42 -4.06 -46.72 5.42
CA ASN A 42 -3.60 -47.32 6.68
C ASN A 42 -2.17 -47.88 6.54
N LEU A 43 -1.51 -47.60 5.41
CA LEU A 43 -0.15 -48.02 5.13
C LEU A 43 0.80 -46.98 5.70
N ILE A 44 1.78 -47.45 6.46
CA ILE A 44 2.95 -46.68 6.88
C ILE A 44 4.08 -47.08 5.93
N PRO A 45 4.95 -46.15 5.52
CA PRO A 45 6.15 -46.48 4.75
C PRO A 45 6.95 -47.62 5.36
N GLU A 46 7.32 -48.61 4.54
CA GLU A 46 8.22 -49.68 4.96
C GLU A 46 9.67 -49.19 4.94
N GLU A 47 10.00 -48.28 4.01
CA GLU A 47 11.32 -47.69 3.85
C GLU A 47 11.22 -46.16 3.80
N VAL A 48 11.99 -45.50 4.66
CA VAL A 48 12.17 -44.06 4.65
C VAL A 48 13.65 -43.76 4.75
N ASP A 49 14.20 -43.12 3.74
CA ASP A 49 15.57 -42.60 3.77
C ASP A 49 15.50 -41.08 3.90
N LEU A 50 16.01 -40.54 5.01
CA LEU A 50 16.20 -39.10 5.22
C LEU A 50 17.69 -38.81 5.23
N VAL A 51 18.14 -37.98 4.29
CA VAL A 51 19.53 -37.56 4.18
C VAL A 51 19.59 -36.04 4.30
N LEU A 52 20.37 -35.56 5.25
CA LEU A 52 20.71 -34.16 5.41
C LEU A 52 22.15 -33.97 4.92
N ARG A 53 22.37 -33.08 3.95
CA ARG A 53 23.73 -32.74 3.49
C ARG A 53 23.98 -31.25 3.60
N ASN A 54 25.23 -30.95 3.87
CA ASN A 54 25.75 -29.60 3.97
C ASN A 54 27.27 -29.66 3.72
N ASP A 55 27.86 -28.61 3.15
CA ASP A 55 29.29 -28.42 2.90
C ASP A 55 30.03 -27.55 3.96
N ASN A 56 29.69 -27.69 5.24
CA ASN A 56 30.14 -26.88 6.39
C ASN A 56 31.66 -26.94 6.60
N LEU A 57 32.31 -27.99 6.09
CA LEU A 57 33.77 -28.15 6.10
C LEU A 57 34.47 -27.52 4.87
N GLY A 58 33.69 -27.10 3.88
CA GLY A 58 34.09 -26.46 2.63
C GLY A 58 33.67 -24.98 2.61
N ASP A 59 33.05 -24.55 1.52
CA ASP A 59 32.70 -23.14 1.30
C ASP A 59 31.39 -22.72 2.01
N ASN A 60 30.68 -23.66 2.67
CA ASN A 60 29.37 -23.47 3.31
C ASN A 60 28.37 -22.76 2.39
N THR A 61 28.16 -23.38 1.23
CA THR A 61 27.39 -22.83 0.12
C THR A 61 26.07 -23.53 -0.08
N PHE A 62 25.85 -24.73 0.47
CA PHE A 62 24.58 -25.43 0.22
C PHE A 62 24.13 -26.35 1.36
N ASP A 63 22.81 -26.50 1.43
CA ASP A 63 22.10 -27.43 2.29
C ASP A 63 21.05 -28.21 1.49
N THR A 64 20.98 -29.53 1.71
CA THR A 64 19.90 -30.36 1.15
C THR A 64 19.21 -31.20 2.21
N VAL A 65 17.89 -31.29 2.09
CA VAL A 65 17.04 -32.27 2.76
C VAL A 65 16.50 -33.20 1.68
N GLU A 66 17.05 -34.41 1.61
CA GLU A 66 16.69 -35.45 0.65
C GLU A 66 15.84 -36.51 1.34
N LEU A 67 14.71 -36.86 0.74
CA LEU A 67 13.78 -37.83 1.30
C LEU A 67 13.35 -38.85 0.25
N TYR A 68 13.39 -40.13 0.63
CA TYR A 68 12.78 -41.22 -0.10
C TYR A 68 11.72 -41.89 0.78
N THR A 69 10.56 -42.20 0.18
CA THR A 69 9.51 -43.05 0.77
C THR A 69 8.96 -44.00 -0.30
N ASP A 70 8.70 -45.24 0.09
CA ASP A 70 8.16 -46.28 -0.79
C ASP A 70 6.66 -46.10 -1.09
N VAL A 71 5.93 -45.47 -0.16
CA VAL A 71 4.49 -45.12 -0.30
C VAL A 71 4.22 -43.71 0.20
N GLY A 72 3.11 -43.12 -0.24
CA GLY A 72 2.65 -41.81 0.21
C GLY A 72 2.43 -41.75 1.72
N ALA A 73 2.89 -40.67 2.34
CA ALA A 73 2.82 -40.45 3.78
C ALA A 73 2.63 -38.98 4.14
N ASP A 74 2.18 -38.71 5.36
CA ASP A 74 2.21 -37.37 5.93
C ASP A 74 3.44 -37.24 6.85
N LEU A 75 4.16 -36.14 6.73
CA LEU A 75 5.31 -35.79 7.56
C LEU A 75 4.94 -34.70 8.54
N TRP A 76 5.30 -34.90 9.80
CA TRP A 76 5.31 -33.87 10.82
C TRP A 76 6.74 -33.68 11.32
N LEU A 77 7.19 -32.44 11.45
CA LEU A 77 8.49 -32.09 11.99
C LEU A 77 8.31 -30.98 13.01
N HIS A 78 8.98 -31.11 14.15
CA HIS A 78 9.06 -30.09 15.18
C HIS A 78 10.51 -29.85 15.55
N TYR A 79 10.97 -28.63 15.33
CA TYR A 79 12.26 -28.13 15.75
C TYR A 79 12.07 -27.16 16.91
N PHE A 80 12.89 -27.28 17.94
CA PHE A 80 12.92 -26.34 19.05
C PHE A 80 14.35 -26.13 19.49
N GLU A 81 14.70 -24.88 19.80
CA GLU A 81 16.01 -24.48 20.28
C GLU A 81 15.84 -23.34 21.30
N ASP A 82 16.56 -23.44 22.42
CA ASP A 82 16.61 -22.40 23.44
C ASP A 82 18.06 -22.08 23.80
N ARG A 83 18.49 -20.90 23.36
CA ARG A 83 19.84 -20.37 23.57
C ARG A 83 19.83 -19.11 24.41
N SER A 84 18.71 -18.84 25.08
CA SER A 84 18.52 -17.67 25.92
C SER A 84 19.51 -17.59 27.09
N ASN A 85 20.17 -18.69 27.47
CA ASN A 85 21.20 -18.71 28.51
C ASN A 85 22.63 -18.67 27.97
N THR A 86 22.83 -18.65 26.64
CA THR A 86 24.14 -18.57 26.00
C THR A 86 24.45 -17.13 25.56
N ILE A 87 25.69 -16.69 25.76
CA ILE A 87 26.17 -15.37 25.28
C ILE A 87 26.90 -15.55 23.95
N GLU A 88 26.41 -14.90 22.90
CA GLU A 88 26.98 -14.88 21.56
C GLU A 88 27.34 -13.45 21.18
N GLY A 89 28.62 -13.17 20.94
CA GLY A 89 29.05 -11.83 20.49
C GLY A 89 28.76 -10.69 21.48
N GLY A 90 28.38 -11.00 22.73
CA GLY A 90 28.02 -10.02 23.76
C GLY A 90 26.50 -9.88 24.02
N THR A 91 25.65 -10.59 23.27
CA THR A 91 24.19 -10.63 23.45
C THR A 91 23.71 -12.04 23.77
N PHE A 92 22.53 -12.18 24.36
CA PHE A 92 21.93 -13.50 24.61
C PHE A 92 21.43 -14.15 23.32
N GLY A 93 21.56 -15.47 23.21
CA GLY A 93 21.05 -16.27 22.10
C GLY A 93 19.52 -16.27 22.03
N ASN A 94 18.99 -16.62 20.86
CA ASN A 94 17.55 -16.63 20.60
C ASN A 94 16.90 -17.95 21.04
N THR A 95 15.57 -17.92 21.17
CA THR A 95 14.75 -19.13 21.31
C THR A 95 13.90 -19.28 20.04
N THR A 96 13.87 -20.47 19.46
CA THR A 96 13.17 -20.80 18.21
C THR A 96 12.26 -22.00 18.41
N ASP A 97 11.00 -21.94 17.95
CA ASP A 97 10.08 -23.08 17.88
C ASP A 97 9.45 -23.13 16.48
N SER A 98 9.80 -24.15 15.69
CA SER A 98 9.34 -24.33 14.31
C SER A 98 8.62 -25.66 14.13
N LYS A 99 7.44 -25.66 13.51
CA LYS A 99 6.61 -26.84 13.23
C LYS A 99 6.27 -26.89 11.76
N LEU A 100 6.61 -27.99 11.10
CA LEU A 100 6.29 -28.27 9.70
C LEU A 100 5.34 -29.46 9.62
N TRP A 101 4.31 -29.35 8.79
CA TRP A 101 3.42 -30.42 8.43
C TRP A 101 3.34 -30.51 6.91
N ILE A 102 3.73 -31.65 6.33
CA ILE A 102 3.53 -31.96 4.92
C ILE A 102 2.48 -33.06 4.83
N ARG A 103 1.39 -32.80 4.10
CA ARG A 103 0.38 -33.80 3.75
C ARG A 103 0.60 -34.24 2.30
N GLY A 104 0.52 -35.54 2.04
CA GLY A 104 0.75 -36.07 0.69
C GLY A 104 2.21 -35.93 0.29
N LEU A 105 3.13 -36.47 1.10
CA LEU A 105 4.56 -36.46 0.80
C LEU A 105 4.83 -37.35 -0.43
N PRO A 106 5.56 -36.86 -1.45
CA PRO A 106 5.75 -37.58 -2.70
C PRO A 106 6.38 -38.95 -2.48
N SER A 107 5.94 -39.97 -3.23
CA SER A 107 6.43 -41.34 -3.11
C SER A 107 7.15 -41.86 -4.36
N GLY A 108 7.91 -42.94 -4.21
CA GLY A 108 8.67 -43.53 -5.31
C GLY A 108 9.98 -42.80 -5.58
N THR A 109 10.49 -42.82 -6.80
CA THR A 109 11.75 -42.14 -7.13
C THR A 109 11.61 -41.28 -8.36
N LEU A 110 12.23 -40.11 -8.31
CA LEU A 110 12.46 -39.27 -9.46
C LEU A 110 13.28 -40.04 -10.51
N PRO A 111 13.06 -39.78 -11.82
CA PRO A 111 13.92 -40.33 -12.86
C PRO A 111 15.39 -39.96 -12.62
N PRO A 112 16.37 -40.85 -12.86
CA PRO A 112 17.79 -40.53 -12.64
C PRO A 112 18.28 -39.29 -13.39
N GLU A 113 17.71 -39.05 -14.57
CA GLU A 113 17.98 -37.88 -15.39
C GLU A 113 17.44 -36.56 -14.83
N GLU A 114 16.40 -36.64 -13.98
CA GLU A 114 15.82 -35.53 -13.23
C GLU A 114 16.62 -35.25 -11.96
N ILE A 115 17.01 -36.31 -11.22
CA ILE A 115 17.92 -36.21 -10.07
C ILE A 115 19.22 -35.53 -10.49
N ASN A 116 19.83 -35.97 -11.59
CA ASN A 116 21.04 -35.34 -12.11
C ASN A 116 20.82 -33.86 -12.47
N ALA A 117 19.66 -33.49 -13.05
CA ALA A 117 19.37 -32.10 -13.39
C ALA A 117 19.19 -31.22 -12.16
N ILE A 118 18.55 -31.74 -11.10
CA ILE A 118 18.41 -31.10 -9.78
C ILE A 118 19.79 -30.81 -9.18
N PHE A 119 20.65 -31.82 -9.11
CA PHE A 119 21.99 -31.69 -8.53
C PHE A 119 22.91 -30.79 -9.37
N THR A 120 22.87 -30.90 -10.71
CA THR A 120 23.57 -29.96 -11.59
C THR A 120 23.08 -28.52 -11.36
N MET A 121 21.76 -28.28 -11.24
CA MET A 121 21.20 -26.94 -11.07
C MET A 121 21.68 -26.24 -9.79
N ILE A 122 21.94 -26.99 -8.71
CA ILE A 122 22.49 -26.43 -7.46
C ILE A 122 24.02 -26.33 -7.45
N GLY A 123 24.69 -26.58 -8.59
CA GLY A 123 26.16 -26.53 -8.72
C GLY A 123 26.86 -27.86 -8.43
N GLU A 124 26.16 -28.88 -7.94
CA GLU A 124 26.73 -30.17 -7.54
C GLU A 124 26.51 -31.27 -8.59
N ALA A 125 26.95 -31.02 -9.82
CA ALA A 125 26.77 -31.94 -10.94
C ALA A 125 27.38 -33.34 -10.66
N PRO A 126 26.90 -34.42 -11.33
CA PRO A 126 27.42 -35.76 -11.15
C PRO A 126 28.95 -35.86 -11.30
N GLY A 127 29.62 -36.25 -10.21
CA GLY A 127 31.09 -36.31 -10.13
C GLY A 127 31.75 -35.02 -9.62
N SER A 128 30.98 -34.05 -9.12
CA SER A 128 31.49 -32.91 -8.34
C SER A 128 32.36 -33.42 -7.18
N ALA A 129 33.50 -32.77 -6.97
CA ALA A 129 34.39 -33.06 -5.84
C ALA A 129 33.88 -32.46 -4.52
N ASN A 130 32.90 -31.54 -4.58
CA ASN A 130 32.42 -30.78 -3.45
C ASN A 130 31.18 -31.40 -2.80
N LEU A 131 30.48 -32.31 -3.51
CA LEU A 131 29.33 -33.03 -2.98
C LEU A 131 29.77 -34.04 -1.90
N PRO A 132 29.33 -33.90 -0.65
CA PRO A 132 29.57 -34.90 0.38
C PRO A 132 28.76 -36.17 0.08
N GLY A 133 29.46 -37.27 -0.21
CA GLY A 133 28.85 -38.55 -0.58
C GLY A 133 28.43 -38.62 -2.05
N ASP A 134 27.70 -39.67 -2.41
CA ASP A 134 27.23 -39.89 -3.79
C ASP A 134 25.84 -39.28 -4.02
N ILE A 135 25.54 -38.93 -5.28
CA ILE A 135 24.18 -38.55 -5.69
C ILE A 135 23.22 -39.71 -5.36
N PRO A 136 22.04 -39.43 -4.80
CA PRO A 136 21.10 -40.47 -4.40
C PRO A 136 20.58 -41.26 -5.62
N ASP A 137 20.58 -42.59 -5.50
CA ASP A 137 19.97 -43.49 -6.48
C ASP A 137 18.43 -43.52 -6.37
N ARG A 138 17.89 -43.09 -5.22
CA ARG A 138 16.45 -43.02 -4.91
C ARG A 138 16.14 -41.69 -4.25
N LEU A 139 15.18 -40.94 -4.79
CA LEU A 139 14.78 -39.64 -4.26
C LEU A 139 13.32 -39.38 -4.58
N SER A 140 12.47 -39.28 -3.56
CA SER A 140 11.06 -38.93 -3.74
C SER A 140 10.85 -37.41 -3.68
N PHE A 141 11.58 -36.74 -2.80
CA PHE A 141 11.45 -35.33 -2.48
C PHE A 141 12.79 -34.72 -2.07
N ILE A 142 13.04 -33.47 -2.47
CA ILE A 142 14.22 -32.70 -2.08
C ILE A 142 13.86 -31.24 -1.80
N ILE A 143 14.39 -30.71 -0.71
CA ILE A 143 14.56 -29.27 -0.49
C ILE A 143 16.05 -28.98 -0.63
N ALA A 144 16.41 -28.02 -1.48
CA ALA A 144 17.78 -27.60 -1.65
C ALA A 144 17.90 -26.08 -1.48
N ILE A 145 18.90 -25.65 -0.73
CA ILE A 145 19.24 -24.25 -0.52
C ILE A 145 20.68 -24.09 -1.01
N LYS A 146 20.93 -23.14 -1.92
CA LYS A 146 22.25 -22.87 -2.50
C LYS A 146 22.53 -21.37 -2.46
N ASN A 147 23.64 -21.02 -1.83
CA ASN A 147 24.26 -19.71 -1.86
C ASN A 147 25.40 -19.71 -2.88
N PHE A 148 25.10 -19.30 -4.11
CA PHE A 148 26.09 -19.20 -5.18
C PHE A 148 27.10 -18.07 -4.98
N SER A 149 26.80 -17.08 -4.12
CA SER A 149 27.75 -15.99 -3.88
C SER A 149 29.00 -16.43 -3.10
N GLY A 150 28.88 -17.50 -2.31
CA GLY A 150 30.01 -18.15 -1.64
C GLY A 150 30.70 -19.24 -2.48
N ASP A 151 30.06 -19.68 -3.57
CA ASP A 151 30.55 -20.77 -4.42
C ASP A 151 31.63 -20.26 -5.39
N VAL A 152 32.88 -20.62 -5.11
CA VAL A 152 34.03 -20.24 -5.94
C VAL A 152 34.34 -21.26 -7.05
N THR A 153 33.50 -22.28 -7.20
CA THR A 153 33.76 -23.41 -8.07
C THR A 153 33.23 -23.16 -9.49
N ALA A 154 33.82 -23.85 -10.47
CA ALA A 154 33.42 -23.70 -11.87
C ALA A 154 32.23 -24.60 -12.18
N ASN A 155 31.02 -24.08 -11.97
CA ASN A 155 29.77 -24.79 -12.21
C ASN A 155 29.54 -25.12 -13.70
N GLU A 156 28.85 -26.24 -13.95
CA GLU A 156 28.54 -26.66 -15.33
C GLU A 156 27.65 -25.64 -16.04
N ASN A 157 27.94 -25.34 -17.31
CA ASN A 157 27.11 -24.44 -18.09
C ASN A 157 26.00 -25.23 -18.81
N ASP A 158 24.78 -25.20 -18.24
CA ASP A 158 23.61 -25.85 -18.80
C ASP A 158 22.45 -24.85 -18.97
N LEU A 159 22.27 -24.39 -20.22
CA LEU A 159 21.22 -23.45 -20.62
C LEU A 159 19.82 -24.10 -20.68
N THR A 160 19.72 -25.43 -20.53
CA THR A 160 18.43 -26.13 -20.56
C THR A 160 17.73 -26.10 -19.21
N LEU A 161 18.46 -25.83 -18.13
CA LEU A 161 17.94 -25.76 -16.76
C LEU A 161 17.18 -24.44 -16.51
N PRO A 162 16.23 -24.40 -15.55
CA PRO A 162 15.56 -23.16 -15.15
C PRO A 162 16.52 -22.11 -14.59
N VAL A 163 17.62 -22.58 -13.98
CA VAL A 163 18.74 -21.77 -13.52
C VAL A 163 20.00 -22.36 -14.10
N ASN A 164 20.75 -21.54 -14.84
CA ASN A 164 22.05 -21.94 -15.35
C ASN A 164 23.09 -21.75 -14.23
N PRO A 165 23.70 -22.80 -13.69
CA PRO A 165 24.57 -22.68 -12.53
C PRO A 165 25.92 -22.03 -12.88
N ALA A 166 26.28 -21.91 -14.16
CA ALA A 166 27.42 -21.12 -14.63
C ALA A 166 27.16 -19.59 -14.70
N ALA A 167 25.90 -19.18 -14.64
CA ALA A 167 25.49 -17.78 -14.51
C ALA A 167 24.34 -17.66 -13.49
N PRO A 168 24.61 -18.02 -12.22
CA PRO A 168 23.55 -18.23 -11.24
C PRO A 168 23.07 -16.90 -10.60
N PRO A 169 21.89 -16.91 -9.96
CA PRO A 169 21.48 -15.90 -8.98
C PRO A 169 22.42 -15.91 -7.76
N SER A 170 22.28 -14.97 -6.82
CA SER A 170 23.05 -15.02 -5.56
C SER A 170 22.60 -16.17 -4.66
N THR A 171 21.29 -16.39 -4.56
CA THR A 171 20.68 -17.48 -3.79
C THR A 171 19.64 -18.21 -4.62
N LEU A 172 19.53 -19.52 -4.39
CA LEU A 172 18.51 -20.41 -4.90
C LEU A 172 17.95 -21.29 -3.77
N ILE A 173 16.64 -21.42 -3.75
CA ILE A 173 15.90 -22.38 -2.93
C ILE A 173 15.01 -23.16 -3.88
N MET A 174 15.05 -24.47 -3.76
CA MET A 174 14.27 -25.36 -4.60
C MET A 174 13.55 -26.37 -3.73
N VAL A 175 12.32 -26.67 -4.12
CA VAL A 175 11.58 -27.85 -3.70
C VAL A 175 11.29 -28.65 -4.97
N ALA A 176 11.61 -29.94 -4.97
CA ALA A 176 11.29 -30.84 -6.08
C ALA A 176 10.80 -32.20 -5.56
N GLY A 177 9.79 -32.78 -6.21
CA GLY A 177 9.20 -34.06 -5.83
C GLY A 177 8.68 -34.86 -7.01
N THR A 178 8.42 -36.16 -6.79
CA THR A 178 7.85 -37.07 -7.81
C THR A 178 6.43 -36.71 -8.22
N GLU A 179 5.70 -36.03 -7.34
CA GLU A 179 4.32 -35.59 -7.49
C GLU A 179 4.06 -34.33 -6.66
N ARG A 180 2.84 -33.80 -6.78
CA ARG A 180 2.41 -32.60 -6.05
C ARG A 180 2.21 -32.92 -4.57
N ILE A 181 2.48 -31.94 -3.72
CA ILE A 181 2.20 -32.03 -2.29
C ILE A 181 0.82 -31.44 -2.02
N ASP A 182 -0.04 -32.20 -1.34
CA ASP A 182 -1.43 -31.80 -1.06
C ASP A 182 -1.48 -30.52 -0.22
N SER A 183 -0.71 -30.48 0.86
CA SER A 183 -0.54 -29.25 1.64
C SER A 183 0.76 -29.23 2.44
N LEU A 184 1.30 -28.04 2.63
CA LEU A 184 2.44 -27.76 3.49
C LEU A 184 2.04 -26.66 4.48
N SER A 185 2.23 -26.90 5.77
CA SER A 185 2.05 -25.89 6.82
C SER A 185 3.33 -25.76 7.63
N TYR A 186 3.89 -24.56 7.68
CA TYR A 186 5.03 -24.21 8.51
C TYR A 186 4.62 -23.12 9.48
N ASN A 187 4.92 -23.29 10.76
CA ASN A 187 4.74 -22.24 11.77
C ASN A 187 6.03 -22.12 12.56
N SER A 188 6.53 -20.90 12.73
CA SER A 188 7.74 -20.61 13.49
C SER A 188 7.52 -19.45 14.42
N THR A 189 8.13 -19.50 15.60
CA THR A 189 8.24 -18.37 16.52
C THR A 189 9.70 -18.20 16.94
N LEU A 190 10.18 -16.96 16.89
CA LEU A 190 11.52 -16.57 17.31
C LEU A 190 11.41 -15.56 18.45
N GLN A 191 12.14 -15.76 19.54
CA GLN A 191 12.27 -14.79 20.64
C GLN A 191 13.72 -14.32 20.73
N ARG A 192 13.96 -13.02 20.55
CA ARG A 192 15.31 -12.47 20.62
C ARG A 192 15.78 -12.45 22.07
N GLY A 193 16.93 -13.07 22.35
CA GLY A 193 17.45 -13.21 23.71
C GLY A 193 16.55 -14.00 24.66
N GLY A 194 15.56 -14.76 24.16
CA GLY A 194 14.54 -15.46 24.95
C GLY A 194 13.55 -14.54 25.67
N TYR A 195 13.37 -13.30 25.22
CA TYR A 195 12.47 -12.34 25.86
C TYR A 195 11.08 -12.35 25.21
N ALA A 196 10.03 -12.52 26.02
CA ALA A 196 8.68 -12.78 25.52
C ALA A 196 8.03 -11.62 24.75
N ASN A 197 8.44 -10.37 25.02
CA ASN A 197 7.92 -9.19 24.31
C ASN A 197 8.67 -8.89 23.01
N ASP A 198 9.81 -9.54 22.77
CA ASP A 198 10.66 -9.35 21.59
C ASP A 198 10.61 -10.61 20.73
N VAL A 199 9.44 -10.82 20.13
CA VAL A 199 9.05 -12.05 19.45
C VAL A 199 8.63 -11.76 18.02
N SER A 200 8.93 -12.66 17.10
CA SER A 200 8.33 -12.71 15.77
C SER A 200 7.69 -14.06 15.54
N SER A 201 6.63 -14.08 14.74
CA SER A 201 5.96 -15.30 14.30
C SER A 201 5.86 -15.32 12.78
N LEU A 202 6.00 -16.51 12.22
CA LEU A 202 5.84 -16.80 10.79
C LEU A 202 4.89 -17.98 10.65
N SER A 203 3.86 -17.84 9.84
CA SER A 203 3.00 -18.93 9.38
C SER A 203 3.02 -18.97 7.87
N VAL A 204 3.27 -20.14 7.30
CA VAL A 204 3.18 -20.41 5.86
C VAL A 204 2.26 -21.60 5.67
N GLN A 205 1.28 -21.47 4.79
CA GLN A 205 0.39 -22.54 4.37
C GLN A 205 0.35 -22.55 2.85
N VAL A 206 0.65 -23.70 2.28
CA VAL A 206 0.60 -23.92 0.85
C VAL A 206 -0.35 -25.07 0.58
N GLU A 207 -1.27 -24.89 -0.36
CA GLU A 207 -2.15 -25.94 -0.84
C GLU A 207 -1.79 -26.29 -2.28
N ASN A 208 -1.73 -27.60 -2.56
CA ASN A 208 -1.49 -28.14 -3.89
C ASN A 208 -0.19 -27.58 -4.50
N LEU A 209 0.91 -27.77 -3.76
CA LEU A 209 2.26 -27.36 -4.14
C LEU A 209 2.70 -28.16 -5.38
N PRO A 210 3.18 -27.49 -6.43
CA PRO A 210 3.63 -28.15 -7.65
C PRO A 210 4.81 -29.08 -7.41
N GLU A 211 5.08 -29.93 -8.40
CA GLU A 211 6.19 -30.89 -8.42
C GLU A 211 7.54 -30.18 -8.24
N VAL A 212 7.69 -28.98 -8.79
CA VAL A 212 8.90 -28.16 -8.64
C VAL A 212 8.52 -26.72 -8.30
N LEU A 213 9.08 -26.20 -7.21
CA LEU A 213 9.08 -24.78 -6.84
C LEU A 213 10.52 -24.29 -6.77
N ILE A 214 10.86 -23.21 -7.46
CA ILE A 214 12.18 -22.58 -7.40
C ILE A 214 11.99 -21.13 -6.98
N LEU A 215 12.59 -20.74 -5.86
CA LEU A 215 12.76 -19.35 -5.46
C LEU A 215 14.22 -18.96 -5.68
N LYS A 216 14.48 -17.87 -6.37
CA LYS A 216 15.84 -17.39 -6.62
C LYS A 216 15.91 -15.88 -6.61
N GLY A 217 17.09 -15.34 -6.36
CA GLY A 217 17.27 -13.89 -6.39
C GLY A 217 18.65 -13.41 -5.98
N SER A 218 18.76 -12.10 -5.84
CA SER A 218 19.97 -11.41 -5.39
C SER A 218 20.10 -11.34 -3.87
N PHE A 219 19.11 -11.82 -3.09
CA PHE A 219 19.23 -11.89 -1.65
C PHE A 219 20.37 -12.80 -1.24
N GLN A 220 21.01 -12.50 -0.12
CA GLN A 220 22.10 -13.29 0.44
C GLN A 220 21.64 -13.98 1.70
N LEU A 221 21.87 -15.29 1.78
CA LEU A 221 21.78 -16.00 3.06
C LEU A 221 23.00 -15.64 3.89
N SER A 222 22.79 -15.34 5.17
CA SER A 222 23.90 -15.27 6.11
C SER A 222 24.61 -16.62 6.14
N SER A 223 25.92 -16.66 5.86
CA SER A 223 26.70 -17.85 6.19
C SER A 223 26.64 -17.99 7.70
N THR A 224 26.04 -19.06 8.21
CA THR A 224 26.06 -19.39 9.64
C THR A 224 27.46 -19.90 9.98
N GLY A 225 28.42 -18.98 9.94
CA GLY A 225 29.84 -19.24 10.10
C GLY A 225 30.28 -19.26 11.56
N ILE A 226 29.57 -19.99 12.43
CA ILE A 226 30.11 -20.32 13.74
C ILE A 226 30.25 -21.83 13.79
N SER A 227 31.47 -22.32 13.52
CA SER A 227 31.89 -23.63 13.96
C SER A 227 31.80 -23.65 15.49
N ARG A 228 30.65 -24.11 16.00
CA ARG A 228 30.28 -24.09 17.43
C ARG A 228 30.80 -25.32 18.17
N VAL A 229 31.44 -26.25 17.45
CA VAL A 229 31.96 -27.49 18.00
C VAL A 229 33.50 -27.45 18.11
N ASN A 230 34.00 -27.65 19.33
CA ASN A 230 35.43 -27.88 19.55
C ASN A 230 35.73 -29.37 19.38
N PHE A 231 36.04 -29.79 18.14
CA PHE A 231 36.25 -31.18 17.67
C PHE A 231 37.36 -31.98 18.38
N ASN A 232 38.01 -31.41 19.39
CA ASN A 232 39.09 -32.02 20.15
C ASN A 232 38.82 -31.92 21.65
N ASN A 233 37.80 -32.63 22.15
CA ASN A 233 37.72 -32.92 23.59
C ASN A 233 38.57 -34.17 23.91
N PRO A 234 39.77 -34.02 24.51
CA PRO A 234 40.68 -35.13 24.79
C PRO A 234 40.15 -36.09 25.87
N ASP A 235 39.06 -35.74 26.57
CA ASP A 235 38.47 -36.54 27.66
C ASP A 235 37.42 -37.57 27.18
N LEU A 236 37.04 -37.52 25.90
CA LEU A 236 36.09 -38.47 25.29
C LEU A 236 36.82 -39.66 24.64
N ASN A 237 36.28 -40.87 24.77
CA ASN A 237 36.81 -42.04 24.09
C ASN A 237 36.52 -41.98 22.57
N THR A 238 37.26 -42.72 21.73
CA THR A 238 37.18 -42.61 20.26
C THR A 238 35.79 -42.92 19.66
N ILE A 239 34.99 -43.77 20.32
CA ILE A 239 33.63 -44.11 19.87
C ILE A 239 32.63 -43.02 20.31
N ALA A 240 32.84 -42.45 21.51
CA ALA A 240 32.10 -41.32 22.00
C ALA A 240 32.39 -40.07 21.16
N GLN A 241 33.65 -39.81 20.78
CA GLN A 241 33.99 -38.73 19.85
C GLN A 241 33.36 -38.93 18.47
N LEU A 242 33.31 -40.16 17.95
CA LEU A 242 32.66 -40.44 16.65
C LEU A 242 31.15 -40.20 16.71
N LEU A 243 30.48 -40.67 17.76
CA LEU A 243 29.05 -40.47 17.98
C LEU A 243 28.72 -39.01 18.29
N ASP A 244 29.52 -38.34 19.10
CA ASP A 244 29.41 -36.93 19.46
C ASP A 244 29.61 -36.07 18.21
N ASN A 245 30.64 -36.32 17.40
CA ASN A 245 30.86 -35.61 16.14
C ASN A 245 29.72 -35.86 15.13
N ALA A 246 29.23 -37.10 14.99
CA ALA A 246 28.13 -37.39 14.06
C ALA A 246 26.79 -36.77 14.51
N LEU A 247 26.49 -36.79 15.81
CA LEU A 247 25.29 -36.16 16.37
C LEU A 247 25.38 -34.63 16.29
N LEU A 248 26.53 -34.05 16.66
CA LEU A 248 26.73 -32.60 16.64
C LEU A 248 26.68 -32.04 15.22
N THR A 249 27.30 -32.72 14.24
CA THR A 249 27.21 -32.30 12.83
C THR A 249 25.78 -32.41 12.29
N LEU A 250 25.04 -33.48 12.61
CA LEU A 250 23.65 -33.61 12.16
C LEU A 250 22.75 -32.55 12.80
N VAL A 251 23.00 -32.23 14.07
CA VAL A 251 22.31 -31.13 14.77
C VAL A 251 22.65 -29.80 14.12
N GLU A 252 23.93 -29.47 13.89
CA GLU A 252 24.36 -28.22 13.25
C GLU A 252 23.61 -27.98 11.92
N VAL A 253 23.52 -28.97 11.04
CA VAL A 253 22.77 -28.84 9.77
C VAL A 253 21.30 -28.50 10.00
N VAL A 254 20.67 -29.09 11.00
CA VAL A 254 19.28 -28.79 11.35
C VAL A 254 19.15 -27.37 11.93
N LEU A 255 20.09 -26.94 12.78
CA LEU A 255 20.13 -25.58 13.35
C LEU A 255 20.33 -24.54 12.24
N ASP A 256 21.26 -24.80 11.32
CA ASP A 256 21.59 -23.95 10.18
C ASP A 256 20.36 -23.80 9.28
N LEU A 257 19.72 -24.92 8.89
CA LEU A 257 18.47 -24.92 8.14
C LEU A 257 17.36 -24.15 8.86
N GLY A 258 17.17 -24.36 10.16
CA GLY A 258 16.17 -23.65 10.96
C GLY A 258 16.40 -22.14 10.98
N SER A 259 17.66 -21.72 11.16
CA SER A 259 18.04 -20.31 11.17
C SER A 259 17.88 -19.65 9.79
N ILE A 260 18.26 -20.34 8.71
CA ILE A 260 18.08 -19.90 7.33
C ILE A 260 16.60 -19.69 7.06
N LEU A 261 15.77 -20.70 7.33
CA LEU A 261 14.31 -20.63 7.08
C LEU A 261 13.64 -19.47 7.82
N ASN A 262 14.13 -19.11 9.01
CA ASN A 262 13.62 -17.98 9.79
C ASN A 262 14.13 -16.63 9.30
N ALA A 263 15.31 -16.57 8.66
CA ALA A 263 15.86 -15.34 8.08
C ALA A 263 15.33 -15.05 6.66
N LEU A 264 14.80 -16.06 5.96
CA LEU A 264 14.31 -15.92 4.58
C LEU A 264 13.32 -14.77 4.36
N PRO A 265 12.28 -14.57 5.19
CA PRO A 265 11.32 -13.49 4.96
C PRO A 265 11.98 -12.11 4.92
N ASP A 266 12.86 -11.82 5.87
CA ASP A 266 13.55 -10.53 5.98
C ASP A 266 14.47 -10.30 4.76
N LEU A 267 15.15 -11.36 4.31
CA LEU A 267 16.02 -11.32 3.14
C LEU A 267 15.26 -11.08 1.83
N ILE A 268 14.10 -11.73 1.68
CA ILE A 268 13.20 -11.55 0.52
C ILE A 268 12.66 -10.11 0.51
N VAL A 269 12.21 -9.61 1.66
CA VAL A 269 11.75 -8.22 1.82
C VAL A 269 12.86 -7.22 1.47
N GLY A 270 14.09 -7.48 1.91
CA GLY A 270 15.25 -6.62 1.62
C GLY A 270 15.51 -6.42 0.12
N THR A 271 15.29 -7.44 -0.71
CA THR A 271 15.49 -7.33 -2.18
C THR A 271 14.49 -6.44 -2.91
N ALA A 272 13.37 -6.10 -2.27
CA ALA A 272 12.42 -5.11 -2.79
C ALA A 272 12.83 -3.66 -2.47
N GLY A 273 13.83 -3.46 -1.60
CA GLY A 273 14.28 -2.17 -1.09
C GLY A 273 15.22 -1.37 -2.01
N SER A 274 15.77 -0.30 -1.45
CA SER A 274 16.58 0.72 -2.15
C SER A 274 17.89 0.20 -2.77
N SER A 275 18.42 -0.93 -2.28
CA SER A 275 19.64 -1.55 -2.81
C SER A 275 19.48 -2.12 -4.22
N GLY A 276 18.25 -2.29 -4.69
CA GLY A 276 17.99 -3.05 -5.91
C GLY A 276 18.07 -4.55 -5.69
N GLY A 277 17.63 -5.29 -6.70
CA GLY A 277 17.65 -6.74 -6.67
C GLY A 277 16.69 -7.39 -7.64
N GLU A 278 16.77 -8.71 -7.70
CA GLU A 278 15.83 -9.55 -8.42
C GLU A 278 15.32 -10.65 -7.51
N LEU A 279 14.03 -10.97 -7.64
CA LEU A 279 13.36 -12.06 -6.97
C LEU A 279 12.49 -12.79 -8.00
N GLU A 280 12.64 -14.10 -8.12
CA GLU A 280 11.83 -14.91 -9.01
C GLU A 280 11.39 -16.21 -8.32
N ALA A 281 10.08 -16.45 -8.30
CA ALA A 281 9.48 -17.72 -7.91
C ALA A 281 8.89 -18.41 -9.15
N LEU A 282 9.27 -19.66 -9.40
CA LEU A 282 8.87 -20.47 -10.55
C LEU A 282 8.21 -21.76 -10.08
N CYS A 283 7.03 -22.05 -10.58
CA CYS A 283 6.30 -23.29 -10.35
C CYS A 283 6.26 -24.11 -11.65
N LEU A 284 6.89 -25.28 -11.63
CA LEU A 284 7.20 -26.07 -12.81
C LEU A 284 6.78 -27.53 -12.61
N SER A 285 6.56 -28.25 -13.70
CA SER A 285 6.26 -29.69 -13.67
C SER A 285 7.50 -30.58 -13.47
N GLN A 286 8.69 -30.06 -13.78
CA GLN A 286 9.99 -30.75 -13.70
C GLN A 286 11.13 -29.73 -13.86
N VAL A 287 12.34 -30.05 -13.37
CA VAL A 287 13.59 -29.30 -13.56
C VAL A 287 14.17 -29.55 -14.93
N ARG A 288 14.32 -30.81 -15.37
CA ARG A 288 14.90 -31.13 -16.68
C ARG A 288 13.98 -30.65 -17.80
N GLN A 289 14.53 -30.12 -18.89
CA GLN A 289 13.72 -29.62 -20.00
C GLN A 289 12.84 -30.71 -20.65
N THR A 290 13.41 -31.89 -20.92
CA THR A 290 12.71 -33.03 -21.51
C THR A 290 13.20 -34.34 -20.91
N TRP A 291 12.27 -35.17 -20.44
CA TRP A 291 12.54 -36.53 -19.98
C TRP A 291 12.62 -37.52 -21.15
N SER A 292 13.27 -38.66 -20.91
CA SER A 292 13.41 -39.75 -21.87
C SER A 292 12.06 -40.34 -22.35
N ASN A 293 11.00 -40.19 -21.56
CA ASN A 293 9.64 -40.61 -21.90
C ASN A 293 8.87 -39.60 -22.77
N GLY A 294 9.47 -38.44 -23.08
CA GLY A 294 8.88 -37.37 -23.88
C GLY A 294 8.11 -36.31 -23.08
N ALA A 295 8.04 -36.39 -21.75
CA ALA A 295 7.51 -35.32 -20.91
C ALA A 295 8.40 -34.06 -21.03
N VAL A 296 7.77 -32.91 -21.20
CA VAL A 296 8.44 -31.61 -21.39
C VAL A 296 8.06 -30.69 -20.25
N ARG A 297 9.04 -29.98 -19.71
CA ARG A 297 8.85 -28.96 -18.67
C ARG A 297 7.82 -27.91 -19.09
N GLY A 298 6.83 -27.67 -18.23
CA GLY A 298 5.85 -26.60 -18.38
C GLY A 298 5.51 -25.95 -17.03
N PRO A 299 4.77 -24.84 -17.05
CA PRO A 299 4.26 -24.21 -15.83
C PRO A 299 3.27 -25.14 -15.11
N SER A 300 3.40 -25.25 -13.79
CA SER A 300 2.51 -26.02 -12.92
C SER A 300 1.93 -25.09 -11.86
N ASN A 301 0.67 -24.69 -11.98
CA ASN A 301 0.10 -23.65 -11.10
C ASN A 301 -0.01 -24.13 -9.66
N LEU A 302 0.61 -23.39 -8.75
CA LEU A 302 0.34 -23.48 -7.32
C LEU A 302 -1.16 -23.31 -7.04
N GLY A 303 -1.74 -24.16 -6.19
CA GLY A 303 -3.14 -23.98 -5.79
C GLY A 303 -3.33 -22.69 -5.01
N GLN A 304 -2.69 -22.61 -3.84
CA GLN A 304 -2.71 -21.42 -2.98
C GLN A 304 -1.45 -21.36 -2.12
N ILE A 305 -0.92 -20.15 -1.92
CA ILE A 305 0.00 -19.83 -0.83
C ILE A 305 -0.63 -18.79 0.07
N SER A 306 -0.40 -18.97 1.35
CA SER A 306 -0.86 -18.17 2.47
C SER A 306 0.35 -17.97 3.38
N MET A 307 0.73 -16.74 3.67
CA MET A 307 1.85 -16.42 4.55
C MET A 307 1.43 -15.29 5.50
N ALA A 308 1.83 -15.38 6.75
CA ALA A 308 1.63 -14.35 7.76
C ALA A 308 2.92 -14.23 8.57
N ILE A 309 3.48 -13.02 8.66
CA ILE A 309 4.67 -12.73 9.46
C ILE A 309 4.47 -11.46 10.27
N GLY A 310 4.83 -11.45 11.54
CA GLY A 310 4.71 -10.26 12.37
C GLY A 310 5.18 -10.46 13.81
N SER A 311 5.50 -9.35 14.46
CA SER A 311 5.78 -9.27 15.90
C SER A 311 4.53 -8.99 16.74
N SER A 312 3.43 -8.61 16.09
CA SER A 312 2.12 -8.37 16.71
C SER A 312 0.99 -9.00 15.89
N ASP A 313 -0.19 -9.03 16.51
CA ASP A 313 -1.42 -9.42 15.84
C ASP A 313 -1.70 -8.51 14.65
N HIS A 314 -1.98 -9.11 13.49
CA HIS A 314 -2.23 -8.39 12.25
C HIS A 314 -3.40 -9.01 11.48
N PRO A 315 -4.10 -8.24 10.64
CA PRO A 315 -5.26 -8.72 9.91
C PRO A 315 -4.85 -9.74 8.85
N TRP A 316 -5.63 -10.80 8.76
CA TRP A 316 -5.50 -11.90 7.81
C TRP A 316 -6.86 -12.14 7.14
N LEU A 317 -6.92 -12.16 5.80
CA LEU A 317 -8.16 -12.41 5.06
C LEU A 317 -8.24 -13.87 4.57
N THR A 318 -9.29 -14.59 4.95
CA THR A 318 -9.45 -16.02 4.59
C THR A 318 -10.10 -16.26 3.24
N ASP A 319 -10.72 -15.26 2.63
CA ASP A 319 -11.66 -15.49 1.52
C ASP A 319 -11.24 -14.81 0.21
N SER A 320 -10.18 -14.00 0.23
CA SER A 320 -9.72 -13.21 -0.91
C SER A 320 -8.21 -13.22 -1.05
N ASP A 321 -7.72 -13.26 -2.29
CA ASP A 321 -6.29 -13.08 -2.56
C ASP A 321 -5.90 -11.65 -2.14
N HIS A 322 -4.83 -11.54 -1.35
CA HIS A 322 -4.37 -10.27 -0.82
C HIS A 322 -2.87 -10.23 -0.55
N ILE A 323 -2.33 -9.03 -0.50
CA ILE A 323 -1.03 -8.68 0.07
C ILE A 323 -1.32 -7.51 1.02
N LEU A 324 -1.35 -7.78 2.31
CA LEU A 324 -1.66 -6.80 3.34
C LEU A 324 -0.44 -6.55 4.21
N LEU A 325 -0.18 -5.28 4.45
CA LEU A 325 0.87 -4.80 5.33
C LEU A 325 0.21 -4.19 6.54
N SER A 326 0.72 -4.49 7.72
CA SER A 326 0.11 -4.08 8.98
C SER A 326 1.15 -3.48 9.91
N GLN A 327 0.95 -2.22 10.27
CA GLN A 327 1.79 -1.51 11.21
C GLN A 327 1.04 -1.29 12.51
N ASP A 328 1.61 -1.80 13.60
CA ASP A 328 1.11 -1.59 14.96
C ASP A 328 1.90 -0.48 15.64
N THR A 329 1.23 0.63 15.92
CA THR A 329 1.84 1.81 16.54
C THR A 329 2.17 1.63 18.03
N GLU A 330 1.74 0.54 18.67
CA GLU A 330 2.08 0.25 20.07
C GLU A 330 3.43 -0.45 20.23
N ILE A 331 4.02 -0.96 19.13
CA ILE A 331 5.27 -1.73 19.15
C ILE A 331 6.45 -1.02 18.48
N ASP A 332 6.36 0.30 18.25
CA ASP A 332 7.46 1.11 17.69
C ASP A 332 8.79 0.87 18.43
N GLN A 333 8.72 0.58 19.74
CA GLN A 333 9.79 -0.06 20.50
C GLN A 333 9.21 -1.19 21.35
N VAL A 334 9.94 -2.30 21.41
CA VAL A 334 9.65 -3.39 22.34
C VAL A 334 10.67 -3.41 23.46
N ASP A 335 10.23 -3.80 24.65
CA ASP A 335 11.17 -4.10 25.73
C ASP A 335 11.97 -5.34 25.33
N GLY A 336 13.26 -5.19 25.11
CA GLY A 336 14.20 -6.29 24.95
C GLY A 336 14.89 -6.64 26.26
N ARG A 337 15.64 -7.74 26.27
CA ARG A 337 16.36 -8.22 27.46
C ARG A 337 17.38 -7.21 28.01
N ASP A 338 18.03 -6.45 27.13
CA ASP A 338 19.05 -5.45 27.47
C ASP A 338 18.52 -4.01 27.45
N GLY A 339 17.21 -3.82 27.30
CA GLY A 339 16.53 -2.53 27.21
C GLY A 339 15.63 -2.39 25.98
N PRO A 340 15.06 -1.20 25.73
CA PRO A 340 14.20 -0.96 24.57
C PRO A 340 14.95 -1.13 23.25
N VAL A 341 14.34 -1.84 22.31
CA VAL A 341 14.89 -2.20 21.00
C VAL A 341 13.78 -2.13 19.94
N GLU A 342 14.16 -2.04 18.67
CA GLU A 342 13.20 -2.15 17.57
C GLU A 342 12.65 -3.59 17.48
N PRO A 343 11.35 -3.77 17.22
CA PRO A 343 10.75 -5.10 17.05
C PRO A 343 11.43 -5.88 15.92
N LEU A 344 11.48 -7.20 16.05
CA LEU A 344 12.04 -8.09 15.02
C LEU A 344 11.40 -7.89 13.64
N VAL A 345 10.08 -7.69 13.62
CA VAL A 345 9.29 -7.38 12.43
C VAL A 345 8.41 -6.17 12.75
N PRO A 346 8.85 -4.94 12.37
CA PRO A 346 8.12 -3.70 12.65
C PRO A 346 6.81 -3.57 11.88
N VAL A 347 6.80 -4.05 10.63
CA VAL A 347 5.62 -4.08 9.76
C VAL A 347 5.30 -5.52 9.45
N ALA A 348 4.20 -6.01 10.02
CA ALA A 348 3.69 -7.34 9.75
C ALA A 348 3.16 -7.43 8.31
N MET A 349 3.16 -8.64 7.75
CA MET A 349 2.70 -8.92 6.41
C MET A 349 1.81 -10.15 6.38
N SER A 350 0.71 -10.07 5.64
CA SER A 350 -0.17 -11.18 5.30
C SER A 350 -0.29 -11.29 3.79
N ILE A 351 0.08 -12.43 3.22
CA ILE A 351 -0.06 -12.74 1.80
C ILE A 351 -1.01 -13.92 1.67
N ARG A 352 -1.92 -13.84 0.72
CA ARG A 352 -2.67 -14.99 0.21
C ARG A 352 -2.79 -14.84 -1.29
N VAL A 353 -2.26 -15.77 -2.07
CA VAL A 353 -2.49 -15.74 -3.52
C VAL A 353 -2.68 -17.14 -4.05
N SER A 354 -3.63 -17.28 -4.98
CA SER A 354 -4.00 -18.54 -5.60
C SER A 354 -3.65 -18.58 -7.08
N ASN A 355 -3.48 -19.79 -7.61
CA ASN A 355 -3.31 -20.08 -9.03
C ASN A 355 -2.14 -19.33 -9.71
N ILE A 356 -0.97 -19.31 -9.07
CA ILE A 356 0.25 -18.69 -9.60
C ILE A 356 1.16 -19.77 -10.18
N SER A 357 1.76 -19.50 -11.35
CA SER A 357 2.91 -20.27 -11.87
C SER A 357 4.24 -19.52 -11.79
N ARG A 358 4.23 -18.18 -11.81
CA ARG A 358 5.45 -17.38 -11.74
C ARG A 358 5.20 -16.05 -11.06
N VAL A 359 6.12 -15.66 -10.18
CA VAL A 359 6.23 -14.30 -9.65
C VAL A 359 7.63 -13.80 -9.97
N PHE A 360 7.74 -12.62 -10.56
CA PHE A 360 9.01 -11.99 -10.81
C PHE A 360 8.96 -10.53 -10.37
N GLN A 361 9.96 -10.12 -9.62
CA GLN A 361 10.18 -8.73 -9.23
C GLN A 361 11.63 -8.37 -9.53
N SER A 362 11.85 -7.16 -10.02
CA SER A 362 13.18 -6.57 -10.13
C SER A 362 13.17 -5.07 -9.88
N TYR A 363 14.29 -4.57 -9.38
CA TYR A 363 14.57 -3.14 -9.26
C TYR A 363 16.03 -2.85 -9.63
N ASP A 364 16.21 -1.97 -10.60
CA ASP A 364 17.51 -1.41 -10.96
C ASP A 364 17.64 0.04 -10.42
N PRO A 365 18.48 0.28 -9.40
CA PRO A 365 18.63 1.60 -8.79
C PRO A 365 19.38 2.60 -9.67
N ILE A 366 20.06 2.16 -10.73
CA ILE A 366 20.79 3.05 -11.66
C ILE A 366 19.81 3.69 -12.65
N THR A 367 18.89 2.88 -13.17
CA THR A 367 17.86 3.34 -14.13
C THR A 367 16.55 3.75 -13.46
N SER A 368 16.40 3.44 -12.16
CA SER A 368 15.17 3.57 -11.40
C SER A 368 13.98 2.83 -12.03
N VAL A 369 14.26 1.71 -12.71
CA VAL A 369 13.24 0.87 -13.34
C VAL A 369 12.85 -0.27 -12.41
N ARG A 370 11.55 -0.45 -12.21
CA ARG A 370 10.96 -1.59 -11.48
C ARG A 370 10.08 -2.40 -12.40
N ALA A 371 10.15 -3.72 -12.27
CA ALA A 371 9.24 -4.63 -12.95
C ALA A 371 8.62 -5.59 -11.94
N LEU A 372 7.31 -5.77 -12.05
CA LEU A 372 6.57 -6.81 -11.34
C LEU A 372 5.79 -7.62 -12.36
N GLN A 373 5.91 -8.94 -12.29
CA GLN A 373 5.20 -9.87 -13.16
C GLN A 373 4.56 -10.96 -12.30
N LEU A 374 3.29 -11.24 -12.59
CA LEU A 374 2.52 -12.34 -12.04
C LEU A 374 1.98 -13.14 -13.21
N GLU A 375 2.29 -14.43 -13.27
CA GLU A 375 1.76 -15.36 -14.27
C GLU A 375 1.08 -16.54 -13.57
N GLY A 376 0.06 -17.09 -14.22
CA GLY A 376 -0.69 -18.24 -13.74
C GLY A 376 -2.03 -18.38 -14.44
N GLN A 377 -3.08 -18.63 -13.66
CA GLN A 377 -4.45 -18.60 -14.15
C GLN A 377 -5.20 -17.40 -13.62
N GLN A 378 -6.28 -17.05 -14.31
CA GLN A 378 -7.26 -16.08 -13.82
C GLN A 378 -7.72 -16.43 -12.41
N SER A 379 -7.78 -15.43 -11.55
CA SER A 379 -8.33 -15.55 -10.20
C SER A 379 -9.34 -14.42 -9.94
N GLY A 380 -9.93 -14.44 -8.75
CA GLY A 380 -10.83 -13.41 -8.26
C GLY A 380 -10.11 -12.08 -8.02
N ALA A 381 -10.61 -11.34 -7.04
CA ALA A 381 -10.03 -10.06 -6.70
C ALA A 381 -8.67 -10.23 -6.01
N LEU A 382 -7.72 -9.35 -6.36
CA LEU A 382 -6.45 -9.19 -5.66
C LEU A 382 -6.46 -7.85 -4.93
N LEU A 383 -6.34 -7.90 -3.60
CA LEU A 383 -6.25 -6.73 -2.74
C LEU A 383 -4.79 -6.50 -2.33
N VAL A 384 -4.24 -5.32 -2.60
CA VAL A 384 -2.98 -4.88 -2.01
C VAL A 384 -3.28 -3.74 -1.07
N GLY A 385 -2.86 -3.82 0.19
CA GLY A 385 -3.23 -2.81 1.17
C GLY A 385 -2.24 -2.62 2.29
N HIS A 386 -2.31 -1.45 2.93
CA HIS A 386 -1.60 -1.11 4.14
C HIS A 386 -2.59 -0.67 5.21
N ILE A 387 -2.40 -1.17 6.43
CA ILE A 387 -3.26 -0.92 7.57
C ILE A 387 -2.37 -0.51 8.73
N ARG A 388 -2.65 0.67 9.30
CA ARG A 388 -2.06 1.12 10.55
C ARG A 388 -3.09 1.04 11.67
N HIS A 389 -2.73 0.33 12.74
CA HIS A 389 -3.59 0.05 13.90
C HIS A 389 -2.83 0.26 15.22
N SER A 390 -3.56 0.22 16.34
CA SER A 390 -3.02 0.34 17.70
C SER A 390 -3.35 -0.93 18.46
N GLY A 391 -2.33 -1.76 18.74
CA GLY A 391 -2.49 -3.06 19.37
C GLY A 391 -3.54 -3.92 18.66
N THR A 392 -4.47 -4.48 19.42
CA THR A 392 -5.54 -5.36 18.88
C THR A 392 -6.77 -4.59 18.35
N ASN A 393 -6.73 -3.25 18.30
CA ASN A 393 -7.85 -2.44 17.85
C ASN A 393 -7.88 -2.29 16.32
N PHE A 394 -8.62 -3.19 15.65
CA PHE A 394 -8.87 -3.12 14.21
C PHE A 394 -10.14 -2.34 13.82
N ALA A 395 -10.83 -1.70 14.78
CA ALA A 395 -12.05 -0.94 14.49
C ALA A 395 -11.76 0.50 14.03
N ASN A 396 -10.68 1.11 14.55
CA ASN A 396 -10.26 2.47 14.22
C ASN A 396 -8.88 2.44 13.56
N VAL A 397 -8.84 2.00 12.31
CA VAL A 397 -7.59 1.87 11.55
C VAL A 397 -7.43 3.01 10.55
N THR A 398 -6.17 3.33 10.24
CA THR A 398 -5.87 4.04 8.99
C THR A 398 -5.58 2.97 7.95
N ALA A 399 -6.44 2.81 6.95
CA ALA A 399 -6.33 1.73 5.99
C ALA A 399 -6.35 2.27 4.57
N GLN A 400 -5.53 1.70 3.71
CA GLN A 400 -5.47 2.10 2.31
C GLN A 400 -5.21 0.88 1.45
N SER A 401 -5.74 0.88 0.24
CA SER A 401 -5.71 -0.30 -0.61
C SER A 401 -5.88 -0.01 -2.08
N ALA A 402 -5.29 -0.86 -2.91
CA ALA A 402 -5.59 -1.02 -4.31
C ALA A 402 -6.21 -2.40 -4.52
N MET A 403 -7.38 -2.46 -5.17
CA MET A 403 -8.08 -3.71 -5.47
C MET A 403 -8.26 -3.87 -6.96
N ILE A 404 -7.74 -4.97 -7.50
CA ILE A 404 -8.02 -5.42 -8.87
C ILE A 404 -9.18 -6.42 -8.79
N SER A 405 -10.29 -6.18 -9.51
CA SER A 405 -11.51 -7.00 -9.37
C SER A 405 -11.38 -8.43 -9.91
N ASN A 406 -10.57 -8.61 -10.94
CA ASN A 406 -10.31 -9.88 -11.61
C ASN A 406 -8.84 -9.89 -11.98
N ARG A 407 -8.04 -10.66 -11.23
CA ARG A 407 -6.61 -10.80 -11.52
C ARG A 407 -6.45 -11.52 -12.87
N PRO A 408 -5.83 -10.88 -13.89
CA PRO A 408 -5.49 -11.55 -15.14
C PRO A 408 -4.60 -12.78 -14.92
N ALA A 409 -4.60 -13.70 -15.89
CA ALA A 409 -3.64 -14.80 -15.88
C ALA A 409 -2.19 -14.30 -15.89
N ASP A 410 -1.88 -13.33 -16.76
CA ASP A 410 -0.58 -12.65 -16.80
C ASP A 410 -0.80 -11.17 -16.53
N LEU A 411 -0.07 -10.62 -15.56
CA LEU A 411 -0.07 -9.21 -15.22
C LEU A 411 1.37 -8.74 -15.06
N THR A 412 1.76 -7.76 -15.87
CA THR A 412 3.04 -7.08 -15.80
C THR A 412 2.83 -5.60 -15.52
N VAL A 413 3.55 -5.09 -14.53
CA VAL A 413 3.62 -3.68 -14.20
C VAL A 413 5.09 -3.26 -14.30
N VAL A 414 5.37 -2.29 -15.17
CA VAL A 414 6.72 -1.71 -15.31
C VAL A 414 6.65 -0.24 -14.93
N GLN A 415 7.46 0.15 -13.96
CA GLN A 415 7.62 1.54 -13.54
C GLN A 415 8.97 2.05 -13.99
N ASP A 416 8.99 3.25 -14.55
CA ASP A 416 10.18 4.08 -14.68
C ASP A 416 9.90 5.48 -14.06
N PRO A 417 10.88 6.39 -13.96
CA PRO A 417 10.67 7.70 -13.35
C PRO A 417 9.58 8.57 -14.02
N ALA A 418 9.22 8.29 -15.27
CA ALA A 418 8.30 9.08 -16.07
C ALA A 418 6.97 8.38 -16.39
N LYS A 419 6.81 7.09 -16.07
CA LYS A 419 5.55 6.36 -16.34
C LYS A 419 5.43 5.03 -15.60
N LEU A 420 4.19 4.58 -15.48
CA LEU A 420 3.78 3.24 -15.07
C LEU A 420 3.04 2.57 -16.22
N VAL A 421 3.52 1.42 -16.70
CA VAL A 421 2.94 0.69 -17.82
C VAL A 421 2.36 -0.63 -17.33
N TYR A 422 1.08 -0.84 -17.58
CA TYR A 422 0.38 -2.09 -17.29
C TYR A 422 0.21 -2.90 -18.58
N THR A 423 0.54 -4.19 -18.51
CA THR A 423 0.28 -5.17 -19.57
C THR A 423 -0.35 -6.40 -18.94
N ALA A 424 -1.48 -6.84 -19.47
CA ALA A 424 -2.22 -7.99 -18.99
C ALA A 424 -2.59 -8.93 -20.14
N SER A 425 -2.81 -10.21 -19.83
CA SER A 425 -3.32 -11.18 -20.80
C SER A 425 -4.77 -10.91 -21.24
N GLU A 426 -5.51 -10.11 -20.46
CA GLU A 426 -6.91 -9.77 -20.69
C GLU A 426 -7.29 -8.41 -20.06
N PRO A 427 -8.45 -7.84 -20.44
CA PRO A 427 -8.95 -6.61 -19.83
C PRO A 427 -9.18 -6.74 -18.31
N ILE A 428 -8.85 -5.68 -17.58
CA ILE A 428 -9.10 -5.59 -16.14
C ILE A 428 -10.47 -4.94 -15.93
N GLY A 429 -11.33 -5.61 -15.17
CA GLY A 429 -12.69 -5.14 -14.87
C GLY A 429 -12.66 -3.81 -14.13
N THR A 430 -12.02 -3.75 -12.97
CA THR A 430 -11.81 -2.51 -12.23
C THR A 430 -10.52 -2.51 -11.43
N ILE A 431 -9.92 -1.33 -11.31
CA ILE A 431 -8.91 -1.03 -10.30
C ILE A 431 -9.50 0.01 -9.37
N THR A 432 -9.65 -0.33 -8.09
CA THR A 432 -10.18 0.58 -7.07
C THR A 432 -9.09 0.90 -6.07
N TYR A 433 -8.68 2.16 -6.02
CA TYR A 433 -7.85 2.72 -4.96
C TYR A 433 -8.76 3.26 -3.87
N GLY A 434 -8.45 2.97 -2.62
CA GLY A 434 -9.26 3.35 -1.46
C GLY A 434 -8.38 3.78 -0.30
N GLY A 435 -8.88 4.69 0.51
CA GLY A 435 -8.25 5.15 1.74
C GLY A 435 -9.29 5.50 2.80
N GLU A 436 -8.99 5.19 4.05
CA GLU A 436 -9.82 5.43 5.22
C GLU A 436 -8.96 5.95 6.38
N GLN A 437 -9.40 7.05 7.00
CA GLN A 437 -8.86 7.56 8.26
C GLN A 437 -9.96 8.22 9.08
N GLY A 438 -10.31 7.61 10.21
CA GLY A 438 -11.42 8.10 11.04
C GLY A 438 -12.73 8.10 10.27
N ALA A 439 -13.36 9.28 10.12
CA ALA A 439 -14.58 9.42 9.33
C ALA A 439 -14.33 9.57 7.82
N GLN A 440 -13.14 10.02 7.41
CA GLN A 440 -12.83 10.29 6.00
C GLN A 440 -12.61 8.97 5.24
N ARG A 441 -13.31 8.84 4.11
CA ARG A 441 -13.21 7.73 3.17
C ARG A 441 -13.08 8.27 1.76
N ASN A 442 -12.03 7.84 1.06
CA ASN A 442 -11.76 8.24 -0.32
C ASN A 442 -11.62 7.00 -1.19
N ALA A 443 -12.14 7.05 -2.41
CA ALA A 443 -11.99 5.99 -3.38
C ALA A 443 -11.90 6.56 -4.80
N ILE A 444 -10.99 5.99 -5.60
CA ILE A 444 -10.87 6.22 -7.03
C ILE A 444 -11.04 4.87 -7.71
N ARG A 445 -12.02 4.74 -8.60
CA ARG A 445 -12.31 3.51 -9.32
C ARG A 445 -12.19 3.74 -10.82
N LEU A 446 -11.26 3.02 -11.43
CA LEU A 446 -11.12 2.87 -12.87
C LEU A 446 -11.90 1.63 -13.30
N GLU A 447 -12.74 1.76 -14.33
CA GLU A 447 -13.64 0.69 -14.78
C GLU A 447 -13.43 0.39 -16.26
N GLY A 448 -13.41 -0.91 -16.60
CA GLY A 448 -13.25 -1.44 -17.95
C GLY A 448 -11.91 -1.07 -18.55
N LEU A 449 -10.82 -1.39 -17.86
CA LEU A 449 -9.48 -1.09 -18.34
C LEU A 449 -9.04 -2.10 -19.43
N PRO A 450 -8.43 -1.66 -20.52
CA PRO A 450 -7.89 -2.57 -21.52
C PRO A 450 -6.71 -3.37 -20.99
N ALA A 451 -6.32 -4.38 -21.75
CA ALA A 451 -5.16 -5.23 -21.44
C ALA A 451 -3.83 -4.43 -21.41
N GLN A 452 -3.79 -3.24 -22.03
CA GLN A 452 -2.61 -2.38 -22.01
C GLN A 452 -3.02 -0.92 -21.81
N PHE A 453 -2.46 -0.28 -20.79
CA PHE A 453 -2.62 1.15 -20.51
C PHE A 453 -1.41 1.67 -19.75
N GLN A 454 -1.25 2.99 -19.68
CA GLN A 454 -0.15 3.63 -18.96
C GLN A 454 -0.64 4.82 -18.12
N LEU A 455 0.10 5.08 -17.05
CA LEU A 455 0.02 6.31 -16.27
C LEU A 455 1.30 7.10 -16.51
N ASN A 456 1.19 8.33 -16.98
CA ASN A 456 2.33 9.23 -17.17
C ASN A 456 2.64 9.95 -15.85
N LEU A 457 3.94 10.09 -15.56
CA LEU A 457 4.53 10.66 -14.35
C LEU A 457 5.57 11.71 -14.79
N GLY A 458 5.71 12.83 -14.06
CA GLY A 458 6.64 13.92 -14.42
C GLY A 458 5.96 15.14 -15.06
N ASP A 459 6.54 15.71 -16.12
CA ASP A 459 6.07 16.96 -16.76
C ASP A 459 4.59 16.91 -17.18
N SER A 460 4.15 15.72 -17.59
CA SER A 460 2.75 15.38 -17.81
C SER A 460 2.32 14.27 -16.86
N VAL A 461 1.26 14.51 -16.09
CA VAL A 461 0.69 13.53 -15.17
C VAL A 461 -0.69 13.12 -15.66
N GLY A 462 -0.95 11.81 -15.81
CA GLY A 462 -2.25 11.41 -16.33
C GLY A 462 -2.42 9.94 -16.70
N PHE A 463 -3.65 9.57 -17.05
CA PHE A 463 -4.01 8.27 -17.60
C PHE A 463 -4.00 8.32 -19.13
N GLN A 464 -3.50 7.26 -19.76
CA GLN A 464 -3.56 7.11 -21.22
C GLN A 464 -3.71 5.64 -21.62
N ALA A 465 -4.60 5.38 -22.56
CA ALA A 465 -4.76 4.06 -23.17
C ALA A 465 -5.10 4.15 -24.66
N ASP A 466 -4.76 3.11 -25.42
CA ASP A 466 -5.09 3.04 -26.85
C ASP A 466 -6.60 2.89 -27.08
N THR A 467 -7.28 2.21 -26.16
CA THR A 467 -8.73 2.04 -26.16
C THR A 467 -9.34 2.69 -24.93
N PRO A 468 -10.54 3.28 -25.06
CA PRO A 468 -11.16 4.01 -23.96
C PRO A 468 -11.60 3.05 -22.86
N ILE A 469 -11.42 3.49 -21.62
CA ILE A 469 -11.98 2.83 -20.45
C ILE A 469 -13.45 3.18 -20.28
N THR A 470 -14.17 2.33 -19.57
CA THR A 470 -15.62 2.52 -19.34
C THR A 470 -15.87 3.77 -18.52
N SER A 471 -15.22 3.92 -17.37
CA SER A 471 -15.33 5.15 -16.57
C SER A 471 -14.20 5.34 -15.55
N ILE A 472 -14.01 6.60 -15.15
CA ILE A 472 -13.27 7.00 -13.95
C ILE A 472 -14.29 7.52 -12.95
N MET A 473 -14.29 6.99 -11.74
CA MET A 473 -15.15 7.40 -10.63
C MET A 473 -14.28 7.83 -9.45
N VAL A 474 -14.64 8.93 -8.81
CA VAL A 474 -13.98 9.47 -7.61
C VAL A 474 -15.05 9.72 -6.56
N GLN A 475 -14.84 9.21 -5.36
CA GLN A 475 -15.65 9.51 -4.18
C GLN A 475 -14.72 9.96 -3.06
N MET A 476 -14.99 11.13 -2.46
CA MET A 476 -14.27 11.62 -1.29
C MET A 476 -15.30 12.11 -0.27
N THR A 477 -15.34 11.53 0.91
CA THR A 477 -16.41 11.87 1.87
C THR A 477 -16.04 11.54 3.31
N ASN A 478 -16.45 12.40 4.24
CA ASN A 478 -16.53 12.09 5.67
C ASN A 478 -17.99 12.01 6.17
N ALA A 479 -18.96 12.07 5.25
CA ALA A 479 -20.37 11.96 5.56
C ALA A 479 -20.74 10.51 5.91
N THR A 480 -21.72 10.35 6.80
CA THR A 480 -22.20 9.01 7.21
C THR A 480 -22.77 8.20 6.05
N THR A 481 -23.33 8.87 5.05
CA THR A 481 -23.79 8.27 3.80
C THR A 481 -23.17 9.00 2.61
N PRO A 482 -22.34 8.32 1.79
CA PRO A 482 -21.80 8.90 0.56
C PRO A 482 -22.91 9.32 -0.39
N LEU A 483 -22.78 10.51 -1.00
CA LEU A 483 -23.71 11.05 -1.98
C LEU A 483 -23.11 11.01 -3.38
N THR A 484 -23.91 10.58 -4.36
CA THR A 484 -23.53 10.48 -5.78
C THR A 484 -24.71 10.87 -6.71
N MET A 485 -24.51 10.83 -8.02
CA MET A 485 -25.49 11.14 -9.06
C MET A 485 -25.38 10.13 -10.22
N ASP A 486 -26.47 9.92 -10.95
CA ASP A 486 -26.47 9.09 -12.16
C ASP A 486 -25.77 9.80 -13.34
N GLY A 487 -25.14 9.02 -14.22
CA GLY A 487 -24.44 9.53 -15.40
C GLY A 487 -23.08 10.18 -15.11
N ASP A 488 -22.51 10.84 -16.11
CA ASP A 488 -21.26 11.58 -15.93
C ASP A 488 -21.53 12.88 -15.18
N HIS A 489 -20.77 13.12 -14.12
CA HIS A 489 -21.06 14.21 -13.22
C HIS A 489 -19.88 14.68 -12.35
N PHE A 490 -20.07 15.85 -11.75
CA PHE A 490 -19.37 16.35 -10.58
C PHE A 490 -20.41 16.81 -9.56
N ARG A 491 -20.45 16.20 -8.39
CA ARG A 491 -21.37 16.54 -7.29
C ARG A 491 -20.56 16.85 -6.06
N PHE A 492 -20.79 18.01 -5.47
CA PHE A 492 -20.26 18.37 -4.17
C PHE A 492 -21.41 18.73 -3.24
N TRP A 493 -21.40 18.14 -2.05
CA TRP A 493 -22.35 18.42 -0.98
C TRP A 493 -21.60 18.70 0.31
N VAL A 494 -22.05 19.71 1.07
CA VAL A 494 -21.47 20.05 2.37
C VAL A 494 -22.55 20.46 3.38
N ASP A 495 -22.31 20.06 4.63
CA ASP A 495 -23.03 20.44 5.85
C ASP A 495 -21.98 20.79 6.92
N ALA A 496 -21.65 22.08 7.04
CA ALA A 496 -20.68 22.57 8.01
C ALA A 496 -21.19 22.45 9.46
N ASP A 497 -22.51 22.42 9.69
CA ASP A 497 -23.08 22.27 11.04
C ASP A 497 -22.78 20.89 11.63
N GLN A 498 -22.72 19.87 10.77
CA GLN A 498 -22.34 18.50 11.13
C GLN A 498 -20.89 18.15 10.81
N ALA A 499 -20.12 19.08 10.25
CA ALA A 499 -18.77 18.87 9.73
C ALA A 499 -18.68 17.71 8.71
N GLN A 500 -19.68 17.62 7.82
CA GLN A 500 -19.76 16.57 6.78
C GLN A 500 -19.67 17.15 5.37
N ALA A 501 -19.00 16.42 4.49
CA ALA A 501 -18.85 16.72 3.08
C ALA A 501 -18.82 15.43 2.25
N SER A 502 -19.30 15.52 1.01
CA SER A 502 -19.28 14.43 0.05
C SER A 502 -19.06 14.97 -1.36
N LEU A 503 -17.93 14.59 -1.95
CA LEU A 503 -17.61 14.80 -3.35
C LEU A 503 -17.77 13.47 -4.11
N SER A 504 -18.47 13.52 -5.24
CA SER A 504 -18.61 12.42 -6.19
C SER A 504 -18.37 12.94 -7.60
N ALA A 505 -17.49 12.31 -8.34
CA ALA A 505 -17.27 12.61 -9.75
C ALA A 505 -17.24 11.32 -10.56
N LYS A 506 -17.83 11.36 -11.76
CA LYS A 506 -17.80 10.26 -12.72
C LYS A 506 -17.62 10.80 -14.13
N ILE A 507 -16.74 10.18 -14.90
CA ILE A 507 -16.60 10.46 -16.32
C ILE A 507 -16.40 9.18 -17.13
N SER A 508 -17.18 9.02 -18.19
CA SER A 508 -17.22 7.80 -19.01
C SER A 508 -16.46 7.92 -20.33
N ASN A 509 -16.15 6.77 -20.93
CA ASN A 509 -15.54 6.63 -22.27
C ASN A 509 -14.20 7.39 -22.41
N VAL A 510 -13.39 7.34 -21.36
CA VAL A 510 -12.14 8.09 -21.25
C VAL A 510 -11.02 7.36 -21.97
N GLN A 511 -10.36 8.03 -22.92
CA GLN A 511 -9.17 7.50 -23.58
C GLN A 511 -7.88 8.08 -22.96
N SER A 512 -7.91 9.36 -22.60
CA SER A 512 -6.77 10.05 -21.98
C SER A 512 -7.26 11.15 -21.05
N VAL A 513 -6.61 11.31 -19.91
CA VAL A 513 -6.73 12.48 -19.02
C VAL A 513 -5.33 12.87 -18.63
N GLN A 514 -4.90 14.08 -18.98
CA GLN A 514 -3.54 14.55 -18.75
C GLN A 514 -3.55 15.95 -18.17
N ARG A 515 -2.71 16.16 -17.16
CA ARG A 515 -2.29 17.48 -16.70
C ARG A 515 -0.89 17.72 -17.23
N TYR A 516 -0.68 18.83 -17.90
CA TYR A 516 0.63 19.37 -18.24
C TYR A 516 0.97 20.47 -17.24
N SER A 517 2.12 20.34 -16.61
CA SER A 517 2.61 21.36 -15.66
C SER A 517 2.98 22.66 -16.37
N PRO A 518 2.92 23.81 -15.68
CA PRO A 518 3.40 25.07 -16.22
C PRO A 518 4.89 24.99 -16.55
N VAL A 519 5.31 25.67 -17.62
CA VAL A 519 6.72 25.73 -18.05
C VAL A 519 7.54 26.62 -17.12
N ASP A 520 6.93 27.70 -16.61
CA ASP A 520 7.53 28.62 -15.64
C ASP A 520 6.51 28.91 -14.52
N PRO A 521 6.54 28.14 -13.41
CA PRO A 521 5.63 28.34 -12.28
C PRO A 521 5.70 29.79 -11.79
N ASN A 522 4.55 30.41 -11.52
CA ASN A 522 4.39 31.83 -11.12
C ASN A 522 4.60 32.88 -12.24
N SER A 523 4.79 32.47 -13.50
CA SER A 523 4.85 33.40 -14.64
C SER A 523 3.45 33.83 -15.10
N THR A 524 3.28 35.09 -15.51
CA THR A 524 2.02 35.58 -16.07
C THR A 524 1.93 35.23 -17.55
N GLY A 525 1.00 34.34 -17.92
CA GLY A 525 0.74 33.95 -19.32
C GLY A 525 0.60 32.43 -19.49
N PRO A 526 0.51 31.93 -20.75
CA PRO A 526 0.34 30.50 -21.04
C PRO A 526 1.47 29.63 -20.48
N GLU A 527 2.67 30.20 -20.32
CA GLU A 527 3.85 29.49 -19.80
C GLU A 527 3.78 29.24 -18.29
N GLY A 528 3.03 30.04 -17.52
CA GLY A 528 2.80 29.83 -16.09
C GLY A 528 1.47 29.19 -15.73
N SER A 529 0.76 28.61 -16.71
CA SER A 529 -0.53 27.96 -16.50
C SER A 529 -0.43 26.44 -16.66
N ALA A 530 -1.09 25.69 -15.79
CA ALA A 530 -1.29 24.25 -15.97
C ALA A 530 -2.39 24.00 -17.01
N ARG A 531 -2.19 22.99 -17.86
CA ARG A 531 -3.16 22.60 -18.90
C ARG A 531 -3.71 21.22 -18.57
N TYR A 532 -5.03 21.07 -18.59
CA TYR A 532 -5.74 19.81 -18.34
C TYR A 532 -6.42 19.38 -19.62
N ALA A 533 -5.97 18.28 -20.23
CA ALA A 533 -6.54 17.71 -21.42
C ALA A 533 -7.33 16.44 -21.10
N LEU A 534 -8.54 16.35 -21.64
CA LEU A 534 -9.42 15.20 -21.56
C LEU A 534 -9.77 14.77 -22.98
N GLN A 535 -9.54 13.50 -23.27
CA GLN A 535 -9.88 12.86 -24.53
C GLN A 535 -10.81 11.69 -24.27
N ARG A 536 -11.93 11.67 -25.01
CA ARG A 536 -12.98 10.68 -24.91
C ARG A 536 -13.29 10.14 -26.30
N GLN A 537 -13.87 8.93 -26.35
CA GLN A 537 -14.31 8.37 -27.62
C GLN A 537 -15.62 9.01 -28.12
N VAL A 538 -16.51 9.37 -27.18
CA VAL A 538 -17.85 9.89 -27.49
C VAL A 538 -18.20 11.00 -26.50
N SER A 539 -18.77 12.09 -27.02
CA SER A 539 -19.32 13.18 -26.21
C SER A 539 -20.59 12.69 -25.48
N SER A 540 -20.72 13.03 -24.20
CA SER A 540 -21.87 12.64 -23.35
C SER A 540 -22.32 13.81 -22.48
N PRO A 541 -23.57 13.83 -21.99
CA PRO A 541 -24.00 14.86 -21.05
C PRO A 541 -23.20 14.79 -19.74
N PHE A 542 -22.81 15.95 -19.21
CA PHE A 542 -22.10 16.09 -17.95
C PHE A 542 -22.85 17.04 -17.03
N SER A 543 -23.12 16.61 -15.80
CA SER A 543 -23.90 17.40 -14.83
C SER A 543 -23.04 17.81 -13.63
N ILE A 544 -23.13 19.06 -13.23
CA ILE A 544 -22.46 19.63 -12.07
C ILE A 544 -23.53 19.99 -11.05
N SER A 545 -23.38 19.55 -9.80
CA SER A 545 -24.24 19.92 -8.67
C SER A 545 -23.37 20.41 -7.52
N MET A 546 -23.69 21.58 -6.99
CA MET A 546 -23.07 22.14 -5.79
C MET A 546 -24.20 22.41 -4.79
N GLU A 547 -24.10 21.77 -3.63
CA GLU A 547 -25.14 21.78 -2.60
C GLU A 547 -24.50 22.15 -1.26
N ASP A 548 -24.82 23.33 -0.75
CA ASP A 548 -24.42 23.78 0.58
C ASP A 548 -25.67 23.92 1.45
N VAL A 549 -25.82 22.99 2.39
CA VAL A 549 -26.98 22.94 3.31
C VAL A 549 -26.66 23.49 4.70
N SER A 550 -25.49 24.09 4.85
CA SER A 550 -25.02 24.66 6.11
C SER A 550 -25.83 25.90 6.52
N ASN A 551 -26.01 26.10 7.83
CA ASN A 551 -26.58 27.33 8.36
C ASN A 551 -25.47 28.34 8.66
N TYR A 552 -25.34 29.36 7.81
CA TYR A 552 -24.41 30.46 8.04
C TYR A 552 -25.06 31.60 8.83
N ASP A 553 -24.32 32.14 9.80
CA ASP A 553 -24.67 33.43 10.43
C ASP A 553 -24.58 34.58 9.42
N ASP A 554 -23.64 34.48 8.47
CA ASP A 554 -23.48 35.40 7.34
C ASP A 554 -24.38 34.94 6.17
N PRO A 555 -25.48 35.66 5.85
CA PRO A 555 -26.43 35.26 4.81
C PRO A 555 -25.89 35.42 3.39
N PHE A 556 -24.66 35.93 3.21
CA PHE A 556 -24.00 36.02 1.91
C PHE A 556 -23.20 34.77 1.55
N LEU A 557 -23.03 33.83 2.48
CA LEU A 557 -22.25 32.60 2.27
C LEU A 557 -23.11 31.45 1.71
N GLY A 558 -22.41 30.47 1.13
CA GLY A 558 -22.98 29.23 0.62
C GLY A 558 -23.45 29.33 -0.83
N LEU A 559 -23.20 28.26 -1.59
CA LEU A 559 -23.54 28.14 -3.01
C LEU A 559 -24.42 26.92 -3.24
N ASN A 560 -25.55 27.14 -3.89
CA ASN A 560 -26.44 26.08 -4.33
C ASN A 560 -26.74 26.25 -5.81
N GLY A 561 -26.52 25.20 -6.60
CA GLY A 561 -26.77 25.30 -8.03
C GLY A 561 -26.49 24.03 -8.81
N MET A 562 -27.04 24.00 -10.02
CA MET A 562 -26.83 22.93 -10.98
C MET A 562 -26.42 23.49 -12.33
N MET A 563 -25.48 22.82 -12.99
CA MET A 563 -25.08 23.10 -14.36
C MET A 563 -25.07 21.80 -15.16
N ARG A 564 -25.42 21.88 -16.44
CA ARG A 564 -25.41 20.75 -17.35
C ARG A 564 -24.79 21.16 -18.67
N LEU A 565 -23.80 20.39 -19.12
CA LEU A 565 -23.25 20.46 -20.46
C LEU A 565 -23.80 19.31 -21.29
N GLU A 566 -24.43 19.61 -22.43
CA GLU A 566 -25.08 18.60 -23.27
C GLU A 566 -24.70 18.77 -24.76
N PRO A 567 -23.82 17.90 -25.28
CA PRO A 567 -22.90 17.01 -24.56
C PRO A 567 -21.64 17.76 -24.08
N LEU A 568 -20.96 17.24 -23.05
CA LEU A 568 -19.56 17.58 -22.80
C LEU A 568 -18.72 17.09 -23.99
N PRO A 569 -17.99 17.98 -24.69
CA PRO A 569 -17.19 17.61 -25.85
C PRO A 569 -16.20 16.49 -25.55
N ALA A 570 -15.96 15.63 -26.55
CA ALA A 570 -15.03 14.51 -26.44
C ALA A 570 -13.58 14.94 -26.24
N ASN A 571 -13.20 16.13 -26.73
CA ASN A 571 -11.89 16.72 -26.52
C ASN A 571 -12.07 18.04 -25.78
N LEU A 572 -11.49 18.12 -24.59
CA LEU A 572 -11.52 19.32 -23.75
C LEU A 572 -10.09 19.64 -23.32
N GLU A 573 -9.72 20.91 -23.44
CA GLU A 573 -8.53 21.45 -22.78
C GLU A 573 -8.98 22.56 -21.83
N LEU A 574 -8.46 22.56 -20.61
CA LEU A 574 -8.71 23.59 -19.60
C LEU A 574 -7.37 24.18 -19.18
N VAL A 575 -7.26 25.50 -19.12
CA VAL A 575 -6.02 26.20 -18.75
C VAL A 575 -6.25 26.94 -17.42
N LEU A 576 -5.58 26.50 -16.37
CA LEU A 576 -5.70 27.12 -15.04
C LEU A 576 -4.35 27.73 -14.63
N PRO A 577 -4.33 28.97 -14.08
CA PRO A 577 -3.15 29.48 -13.39
C PRO A 577 -2.76 28.50 -12.28
N SER A 578 -1.48 28.12 -12.22
CA SER A 578 -1.01 27.15 -11.23
C SER A 578 0.41 27.50 -10.81
N ASP A 579 0.60 27.72 -9.52
CA ASP A 579 1.93 27.85 -8.92
C ASP A 579 2.53 26.48 -8.56
N VAL A 580 1.72 25.41 -8.74
CA VAL A 580 2.08 24.02 -8.44
C VAL A 580 2.81 23.42 -9.64
N ASP A 581 4.10 23.16 -9.47
CA ASP A 581 4.90 22.35 -10.39
C ASP A 581 4.50 20.85 -10.28
N SER A 582 4.93 20.04 -11.25
CA SER A 582 4.83 18.57 -11.25
C SER A 582 5.32 17.90 -9.96
N THR A 583 6.20 18.57 -9.21
CA THR A 583 6.76 18.14 -7.92
C THR A 583 5.73 17.96 -6.80
N GLY A 584 4.54 18.57 -6.90
CA GLY A 584 3.47 18.40 -5.91
C GLY A 584 2.68 17.08 -6.03
N LEU A 585 2.89 16.33 -7.11
CA LEU A 585 2.31 15.00 -7.34
C LEU A 585 3.47 14.00 -7.54
N GLU A 586 4.45 14.05 -6.63
CA GLU A 586 5.48 13.03 -6.53
C GLU A 586 4.80 11.72 -6.11
N ILE A 587 4.79 10.72 -7.02
CA ILE A 587 4.63 9.35 -6.56
C ILE A 587 5.80 9.10 -5.61
N PRO A 588 5.54 8.71 -4.34
CA PRO A 588 6.61 8.44 -3.41
C PRO A 588 7.59 7.48 -4.06
N ASP A 589 8.85 7.89 -4.08
CA ASP A 589 9.90 7.05 -4.63
C ASP A 589 9.99 5.80 -3.75
N PHE A 590 9.72 4.63 -4.35
CA PHE A 590 9.92 3.34 -3.68
C PHE A 590 11.39 3.15 -3.23
N SER A 591 12.32 4.04 -3.60
CA SER A 591 13.70 4.06 -3.12
C SER A 591 13.89 4.63 -1.71
N GLN A 592 12.95 5.43 -1.18
CA GLN A 592 13.15 6.11 0.11
C GLN A 592 12.65 5.32 1.32
N GLY A 593 11.87 4.25 1.10
CA GLY A 593 11.48 3.29 2.13
C GLY A 593 12.26 1.97 1.98
N GLU A 594 12.75 1.41 3.08
CA GLU A 594 13.31 0.06 3.07
C GLU A 594 12.19 -0.98 3.16
N GLY A 595 12.29 -2.04 2.34
CA GLY A 595 11.38 -3.19 2.40
C GLY A 595 9.90 -2.89 2.16
N VAL A 596 9.07 -3.48 3.01
CA VAL A 596 7.59 -3.52 2.94
C VAL A 596 6.95 -2.15 3.07
N GLU A 597 7.58 -1.24 3.81
CA GLU A 597 7.07 0.12 4.03
C GLU A 597 6.91 0.90 2.72
N SER A 598 7.78 0.67 1.73
CA SER A 598 7.73 1.33 0.42
C SER A 598 6.43 1.06 -0.36
N LEU A 599 5.84 -0.14 -0.23
CA LEU A 599 4.58 -0.53 -0.87
C LEU A 599 3.35 0.18 -0.26
N SER A 600 3.47 0.66 0.98
CA SER A 600 2.41 1.37 1.70
C SER A 600 2.22 2.82 1.24
N PHE A 601 3.29 3.48 0.79
CA PHE A 601 3.29 4.92 0.53
C PHE A 601 2.47 5.33 -0.70
N PHE A 602 2.37 4.49 -1.73
CA PHE A 602 1.49 4.76 -2.88
C PHE A 602 0.02 4.90 -2.46
N LEU A 603 -0.36 4.19 -1.39
CA LEU A 603 -1.69 4.19 -0.84
C LEU A 603 -1.87 5.31 0.22
N GLY A 604 -0.75 5.78 0.79
CA GLY A 604 -0.54 6.76 1.86
C GLY A 604 -1.34 8.06 1.75
N ASP A 605 -1.27 8.67 0.57
CA ASP A 605 -1.71 10.06 0.41
C ASP A 605 -3.14 10.20 -0.13
N VAL A 606 -3.81 9.10 -0.48
CA VAL A 606 -5.18 9.14 -1.01
C VAL A 606 -6.15 9.74 0.01
N VAL A 607 -5.93 9.50 1.32
CA VAL A 607 -6.77 10.06 2.38
C VAL A 607 -6.53 11.55 2.57
N GLY A 608 -5.26 11.95 2.67
CA GLY A 608 -4.85 13.35 2.83
C GLY A 608 -5.31 14.21 1.65
N ILE A 609 -5.16 13.72 0.42
CA ILE A 609 -5.65 14.41 -0.78
C ILE A 609 -7.15 14.65 -0.71
N GLY A 610 -7.97 13.65 -0.36
CA GLY A 610 -9.42 13.88 -0.34
C GLY A 610 -9.90 14.79 0.79
N GLY A 611 -9.19 14.85 1.93
CA GLY A 611 -9.41 15.89 2.93
C GLY A 611 -9.12 17.29 2.38
N LEU A 612 -7.93 17.47 1.77
CA LEU A 612 -7.53 18.74 1.15
C LEU A 612 -8.44 19.15 -0.01
N VAL A 613 -8.89 18.21 -0.84
CA VAL A 613 -9.82 18.48 -1.94
C VAL A 613 -11.19 18.88 -1.38
N ASN A 614 -11.68 18.19 -0.35
CA ASN A 614 -12.93 18.59 0.31
C ASN A 614 -12.82 20.01 0.88
N ASP A 615 -11.71 20.36 1.54
CA ASP A 615 -11.46 21.69 2.10
C ASP A 615 -11.34 22.76 1.00
N LEU A 616 -10.64 22.46 -0.10
CA LEU A 616 -10.49 23.36 -1.24
C LEU A 616 -11.82 23.61 -1.94
N VAL A 617 -12.57 22.54 -2.23
CA VAL A 617 -13.88 22.65 -2.88
C VAL A 617 -14.89 23.30 -1.94
N TYR A 618 -14.80 23.06 -0.63
CA TYR A 618 -15.57 23.80 0.37
C TYR A 618 -15.23 25.29 0.39
N SER A 619 -13.96 25.67 0.34
CA SER A 619 -13.56 27.09 0.26
C SER A 619 -14.14 27.77 -0.99
N LEU A 620 -14.13 27.07 -2.14
CA LEU A 620 -14.78 27.55 -3.36
C LEU A 620 -16.31 27.64 -3.16
N VAL A 621 -16.97 26.60 -2.68
CA VAL A 621 -18.44 26.55 -2.58
C VAL A 621 -18.97 27.51 -1.51
N SER A 622 -18.27 27.67 -0.39
CA SER A 622 -18.67 28.55 0.70
C SER A 622 -18.52 30.03 0.33
N ASN A 623 -17.50 30.40 -0.46
CA ASN A 623 -17.13 31.80 -0.66
C ASN A 623 -16.77 32.25 -2.09
N ILE A 624 -17.17 31.52 -3.15
CA ILE A 624 -16.88 31.91 -4.54
C ILE A 624 -17.50 33.26 -4.93
N GLY A 625 -16.67 34.16 -5.48
CA GLY A 625 -17.13 35.45 -6.01
C GLY A 625 -17.49 36.49 -4.95
N ASP A 626 -17.00 36.34 -3.71
CA ASP A 626 -17.06 37.38 -2.68
C ASP A 626 -15.88 38.35 -2.83
N SER A 627 -16.12 39.63 -2.55
CA SER A 627 -15.10 40.68 -2.63
C SER A 627 -14.45 40.86 -1.27
N THR A 628 -13.78 39.83 -0.74
CA THR A 628 -12.95 40.02 0.45
C THR A 628 -11.82 40.96 0.07
N GLY A 629 -11.69 42.10 0.76
CA GLY A 629 -10.80 43.24 0.42
C GLY A 629 -9.30 42.95 0.27
N ASN A 630 -8.88 41.69 0.30
CA ASN A 630 -7.57 41.23 -0.14
C ASN A 630 -7.71 40.63 -1.55
N ALA A 631 -7.89 41.49 -2.55
CA ALA A 631 -8.01 41.08 -3.95
C ALA A 631 -6.65 40.61 -4.49
N GLN A 632 -6.44 39.30 -4.55
CA GLN A 632 -5.87 38.76 -5.78
C GLN A 632 -7.05 38.56 -6.72
N ASP A 633 -7.09 39.30 -7.82
CA ASP A 633 -8.07 39.07 -8.88
C ASP A 633 -7.90 37.63 -9.36
N VAL A 634 -8.86 36.75 -9.06
CA VAL A 634 -8.80 35.37 -9.55
C VAL A 634 -9.46 35.31 -10.92
N ALA A 635 -8.65 35.13 -11.96
CA ALA A 635 -9.11 34.89 -13.32
C ALA A 635 -9.13 33.39 -13.62
N TYR A 636 -10.32 32.80 -13.70
CA TYR A 636 -10.51 31.44 -14.20
C TYR A 636 -10.77 31.49 -15.70
N GLY A 637 -9.87 30.90 -16.49
CA GLY A 637 -10.03 30.75 -17.94
C GLY A 637 -10.50 29.35 -18.31
N LEU A 638 -11.54 29.24 -19.14
CA LEU A 638 -11.99 27.97 -19.71
C LEU A 638 -11.92 28.08 -21.24
N ASP A 639 -10.84 27.57 -21.83
CA ASP A 639 -10.63 27.54 -23.28
C ASP A 639 -11.11 26.22 -23.89
N MET A 640 -12.42 26.13 -24.14
CA MET A 640 -13.00 24.94 -24.77
C MET A 640 -12.71 24.92 -26.28
N THR A 641 -11.61 24.28 -26.69
CA THR A 641 -11.32 24.04 -28.11
C THR A 641 -12.05 22.78 -28.57
N THR A 642 -13.31 22.94 -29.01
CA THR A 642 -14.14 21.84 -29.52
C THR A 642 -14.53 22.07 -30.98
N GLY A 643 -14.58 20.98 -31.75
CA GLY A 643 -15.17 20.94 -33.10
C GLY A 643 -16.67 20.65 -33.12
N GLU A 644 -17.28 20.49 -31.94
CA GLU A 644 -18.68 20.10 -31.74
C GLU A 644 -19.44 21.18 -30.96
N SER A 645 -20.70 21.42 -31.34
CA SER A 645 -21.61 22.29 -30.58
C SER A 645 -22.09 21.61 -29.31
N PHE A 646 -22.21 22.37 -28.22
CA PHE A 646 -22.74 21.94 -26.94
C PHE A 646 -23.65 23.02 -26.37
N ASP A 647 -24.63 22.61 -25.57
CA ASP A 647 -25.48 23.51 -24.80
C ASP A 647 -25.00 23.57 -23.34
N ILE A 648 -25.04 24.76 -22.72
CA ILE A 648 -24.79 24.95 -21.29
C ILE A 648 -26.06 25.49 -20.65
N VAL A 649 -26.63 24.71 -19.74
CA VAL A 649 -27.73 25.14 -18.89
C VAL A 649 -27.23 25.23 -17.46
N SER A 650 -27.37 26.38 -16.81
CA SER A 650 -26.97 26.54 -15.40
C SER A 650 -27.95 27.42 -14.64
N ASP A 651 -28.24 27.04 -13.40
CA ASP A 651 -28.97 27.81 -12.40
C ASP A 651 -28.17 27.73 -11.10
N MET A 652 -27.54 28.84 -10.70
CA MET A 652 -26.65 28.90 -9.53
C MET A 652 -27.00 30.11 -8.66
N ARG A 653 -27.08 29.90 -7.35
CA ARG A 653 -27.38 30.94 -6.36
C ARG A 653 -26.37 30.91 -5.22
N LYS A 654 -25.79 32.07 -4.92
CA LYS A 654 -24.96 32.31 -3.73
C LYS A 654 -25.73 33.14 -2.70
N GLY A 655 -25.69 32.69 -1.45
CA GLY A 655 -26.31 33.38 -0.32
C GLY A 655 -27.83 33.30 -0.30
N THR A 656 -28.39 33.63 0.87
CA THR A 656 -29.82 33.66 1.12
C THR A 656 -30.42 35.05 0.97
N VAL A 657 -29.60 36.11 0.87
CA VAL A 657 -30.09 37.49 0.67
C VAL A 657 -30.94 37.55 -0.61
N PRO A 658 -32.12 38.20 -0.58
CA PRO A 658 -32.97 38.33 -1.75
C PRO A 658 -32.23 39.02 -2.91
N VAL A 659 -32.12 38.32 -4.03
CA VAL A 659 -31.61 38.82 -5.30
C VAL A 659 -32.73 38.72 -6.34
N GLY A 660 -32.70 39.57 -7.36
CA GLY A 660 -33.65 39.47 -8.47
C GLY A 660 -33.54 38.11 -9.16
N GLU A 661 -34.65 37.58 -9.67
CA GLU A 661 -34.63 36.31 -10.41
C GLU A 661 -34.18 36.58 -11.87
N PRO A 662 -33.00 36.10 -12.29
CA PRO A 662 -32.54 36.23 -13.67
C PRO A 662 -33.49 35.49 -14.62
N GLN A 663 -33.61 36.01 -15.84
CA GLN A 663 -34.38 35.39 -16.91
C GLN A 663 -33.54 34.29 -17.59
N TRP A 664 -34.20 33.23 -18.04
CA TRP A 664 -33.56 32.28 -18.95
C TRP A 664 -33.34 32.95 -20.30
N GLN A 665 -32.07 33.06 -20.72
CA GLN A 665 -31.70 33.63 -22.00
C GLN A 665 -30.51 32.90 -22.59
N HIS A 666 -30.37 33.02 -23.92
CA HIS A 666 -29.16 32.58 -24.62
C HIS A 666 -27.98 33.47 -24.20
N GLY A 667 -27.07 32.90 -23.41
CA GLY A 667 -26.00 33.64 -22.72
C GLY A 667 -26.23 33.73 -21.21
N LEU A 668 -25.52 34.65 -20.55
CA LEU A 668 -25.50 34.76 -19.10
C LEU A 668 -26.41 35.90 -18.63
N ASP A 669 -27.43 35.61 -17.80
CA ASP A 669 -28.09 36.61 -16.96
C ASP A 669 -27.68 36.40 -15.51
N MET A 670 -27.22 37.47 -14.86
CA MET A 670 -26.83 37.44 -13.46
C MET A 670 -27.40 38.66 -12.76
N GLN A 671 -28.12 38.39 -11.68
CA GLN A 671 -28.57 39.40 -10.74
C GLN A 671 -27.71 39.30 -9.49
N ALA A 672 -27.12 40.40 -9.06
CA ALA A 672 -26.27 40.45 -7.87
C ALA A 672 -26.73 41.59 -6.95
N VAL A 673 -26.67 41.35 -5.66
CA VAL A 673 -26.86 42.36 -4.62
C VAL A 673 -25.58 42.38 -3.79
N GLU A 674 -24.92 43.53 -3.80
CA GLU A 674 -23.77 43.82 -2.96
C GLU A 674 -24.27 44.60 -1.74
N ARG A 675 -23.71 44.30 -0.56
CA ARG A 675 -23.97 45.01 0.69
C ARG A 675 -22.67 45.23 1.45
N THR A 676 -22.60 46.33 2.19
CA THR A 676 -21.53 46.57 3.17
C THR A 676 -21.99 46.12 4.55
N VAL A 677 -21.35 45.08 5.07
CA VAL A 677 -21.60 44.51 6.39
C VAL A 677 -20.70 45.19 7.40
N LEU A 678 -21.29 45.79 8.44
CA LEU A 678 -20.55 46.37 9.57
C LEU A 678 -20.23 45.28 10.61
N ASP A 679 -18.99 45.20 11.03
CA ASP A 679 -18.55 44.35 12.15
C ASP A 679 -18.10 45.20 13.35
N PHE A 680 -18.55 44.81 14.53
CA PHE A 680 -18.38 45.56 15.77
C PHE A 680 -17.54 44.73 16.74
N ASN A 681 -16.30 45.15 16.98
CA ASN A 681 -15.44 44.54 17.97
C ASN A 681 -15.90 44.89 19.39
N LEU A 682 -16.73 44.02 19.96
CA LEU A 682 -17.36 44.21 21.28
C LEU A 682 -16.34 44.35 22.43
N SER A 683 -15.10 43.86 22.26
CA SER A 683 -14.05 44.02 23.27
C SER A 683 -13.55 45.46 23.38
N LYS A 684 -13.59 46.21 22.27
CA LYS A 684 -13.27 47.65 22.22
C LYS A 684 -14.50 48.51 22.49
N LEU A 685 -15.69 48.03 22.15
CA LEU A 685 -16.97 48.73 22.26
C LEU A 685 -17.77 48.37 23.52
N THR A 686 -17.15 48.55 24.69
CA THR A 686 -17.74 48.16 26.00
C THR A 686 -19.05 48.87 26.37
N ASN A 687 -19.36 50.00 25.74
CA ASN A 687 -20.60 50.77 25.95
C ASN A 687 -21.76 50.31 25.04
N LEU A 688 -21.52 49.42 24.08
CA LEU A 688 -22.55 48.85 23.21
C LEU A 688 -23.26 47.70 23.94
N THR A 689 -24.23 48.06 24.79
CA THR A 689 -25.00 47.10 25.60
C THR A 689 -25.82 46.13 24.74
N GLU A 690 -26.18 44.96 25.28
CA GLU A 690 -27.02 43.97 24.58
C GLU A 690 -28.34 44.57 24.06
N SER A 691 -29.00 45.44 24.82
CA SER A 691 -30.22 46.12 24.39
C SER A 691 -29.99 47.03 23.19
N ASN A 692 -28.86 47.76 23.16
CA ASN A 692 -28.50 48.60 22.02
C ASN A 692 -28.12 47.75 20.80
N ARG A 693 -27.46 46.61 21.00
CA ARG A 693 -27.13 45.67 19.92
C ARG A 693 -28.38 45.10 19.24
N LEU A 694 -29.42 44.80 20.00
CA LEU A 694 -30.69 44.32 19.42
C LEU A 694 -31.33 45.36 18.50
N VAL A 695 -31.23 46.65 18.86
CA VAL A 695 -31.73 47.75 18.01
C VAL A 695 -30.85 47.90 16.76
N VAL A 696 -29.53 47.94 16.93
CA VAL A 696 -28.57 48.06 15.81
C VAL A 696 -28.69 46.89 14.84
N ASN A 697 -28.73 45.66 15.32
CA ASN A 697 -28.89 44.46 14.48
C ASN A 697 -30.27 44.41 13.82
N GLY A 698 -31.31 44.97 14.45
CA GLY A 698 -32.64 45.08 13.86
C GLY A 698 -32.67 46.03 12.68
N ILE A 699 -32.06 47.20 12.83
CA ILE A 699 -31.92 48.20 11.75
C ILE A 699 -31.04 47.64 10.63
N LEU A 700 -29.86 47.12 10.96
CA LEU A 700 -28.91 46.61 9.96
C LEU A 700 -29.27 45.22 9.40
N SER A 701 -30.50 44.75 9.61
CA SER A 701 -30.91 43.39 9.21
C SER A 701 -31.04 43.21 7.69
N ASP A 702 -31.32 44.28 6.95
CA ASP A 702 -31.35 44.30 5.47
C ASP A 702 -30.11 44.99 4.87
N TYR A 703 -29.17 45.40 5.73
CA TYR A 703 -27.92 46.10 5.42
C TYR A 703 -28.11 47.47 4.76
N VAL A 704 -29.30 48.05 4.86
CA VAL A 704 -29.63 49.41 4.43
C VAL A 704 -29.98 50.21 5.68
N VAL A 705 -29.67 51.51 5.68
CA VAL A 705 -30.12 52.41 6.74
C VAL A 705 -31.03 53.45 6.12
N ASP A 706 -32.35 53.29 6.30
CA ASP A 706 -33.29 54.25 5.76
C ASP A 706 -33.35 55.55 6.61
N ILE A 707 -34.02 56.57 6.08
CA ILE A 707 -34.10 57.89 6.73
C ILE A 707 -34.85 57.87 8.07
N ASP A 708 -35.78 56.93 8.26
CA ASP A 708 -36.58 56.78 9.47
C ASP A 708 -35.82 55.97 10.54
N GLU A 709 -35.00 55.01 10.12
CA GLU A 709 -34.12 54.20 10.95
C GLU A 709 -32.90 54.98 11.45
N ARG A 710 -32.38 55.88 10.61
CA ARG A 710 -31.19 56.69 10.90
C ARG A 710 -31.27 57.44 12.22
N ALA A 711 -32.41 58.08 12.51
CA ALA A 711 -32.57 58.83 13.77
C ALA A 711 -32.47 57.91 15.00
N THR A 712 -33.01 56.70 14.89
CA THR A 712 -32.97 55.67 15.94
C THR A 712 -31.55 55.10 16.08
N LEU A 713 -30.85 54.91 14.97
CA LEU A 713 -29.47 54.43 14.95
C LEU A 713 -28.49 55.47 15.52
N GLU A 714 -28.64 56.76 15.17
CA GLU A 714 -27.86 57.88 15.72
C GLU A 714 -28.07 58.02 17.23
N GLU A 715 -29.31 57.92 17.72
CA GLU A 715 -29.59 57.93 19.16
C GLU A 715 -28.90 56.75 19.87
N THR A 716 -29.01 55.55 19.30
CA THR A 716 -28.41 54.33 19.87
C THR A 716 -26.87 54.40 19.88
N PHE A 717 -26.27 54.97 18.83
CA PHE A 717 -24.82 55.18 18.74
C PHE A 717 -24.36 56.30 19.68
N SER A 718 -25.15 57.37 19.88
CA SER A 718 -24.88 58.41 20.88
C SER A 718 -24.79 57.83 22.28
N GLN A 719 -25.75 56.98 22.65
CA GLN A 719 -25.81 56.31 23.94
C GLN A 719 -24.67 55.30 24.13
N SER A 720 -24.11 54.77 23.03
CA SER A 720 -23.05 53.75 23.03
C SER A 720 -21.65 54.33 22.76
N ASN A 721 -21.50 55.66 22.71
CA ASN A 721 -20.24 56.36 22.39
C ASN A 721 -19.66 56.02 20.99
N LEU A 722 -20.53 55.73 20.03
CA LEU A 722 -20.24 55.40 18.63
C LEU A 722 -20.48 56.58 17.67
N SER A 723 -20.54 57.82 18.18
CA SER A 723 -20.85 59.00 17.34
C SER A 723 -19.84 59.26 16.22
N PHE A 724 -18.63 58.67 16.32
CA PHE A 724 -17.63 58.71 15.27
C PHE A 724 -18.05 57.96 13.99
N ALA A 725 -19.00 57.01 14.10
CA ALA A 725 -19.50 56.19 13.00
C ALA A 725 -20.79 56.74 12.35
N TYR A 726 -21.31 57.88 12.79
CA TYR A 726 -22.51 58.50 12.19
C TYR A 726 -22.43 58.67 10.67
N PRO A 727 -21.30 59.07 10.09
CA PRO A 727 -21.27 59.24 8.64
C PRO A 727 -21.47 57.94 7.87
N LEU A 728 -21.11 56.78 8.44
CA LEU A 728 -21.34 55.48 7.80
C LEU A 728 -22.84 55.19 7.66
N MET A 729 -23.68 55.75 8.53
CA MET A 729 -25.13 55.64 8.41
C MET A 729 -25.65 56.38 7.17
N GLU A 730 -25.00 57.48 6.77
CA GLU A 730 -25.34 58.17 5.51
C GLU A 730 -24.88 57.38 4.30
N LEU A 731 -23.74 56.69 4.42
CA LEU A 731 -23.17 55.90 3.33
C LEU A 731 -23.86 54.55 3.13
N LEU A 732 -24.70 54.12 4.07
CA LEU A 732 -25.46 52.87 3.99
C LEU A 732 -26.90 53.07 3.49
N ASP A 733 -27.27 54.27 3.02
CA ASP A 733 -28.62 54.57 2.48
C ASP A 733 -28.96 53.71 1.25
N ASP A 734 -27.97 53.34 0.43
CA ASP A 734 -28.13 52.37 -0.67
C ASP A 734 -27.59 50.96 -0.34
N GLY A 735 -27.06 50.81 0.88
CA GLY A 735 -26.47 49.60 1.44
C GLY A 735 -25.07 49.26 0.94
N VAL A 736 -24.38 50.11 0.16
CA VAL A 736 -23.02 49.84 -0.33
C VAL A 736 -22.11 51.05 -0.17
N ILE A 737 -21.07 50.91 0.64
CA ILE A 737 -20.03 51.93 0.79
C ILE A 737 -18.99 51.78 -0.33
N THR A 738 -18.87 52.78 -1.21
CA THR A 738 -17.87 52.79 -2.29
C THR A 738 -16.54 53.44 -1.86
N GLU A 739 -15.45 53.09 -2.54
CA GLU A 739 -14.14 53.73 -2.29
C GLU A 739 -14.14 55.25 -2.48
N ARG A 740 -15.04 55.75 -3.34
CA ARG A 740 -15.20 57.19 -3.58
C ARG A 740 -15.86 57.89 -2.40
N GLU A 741 -16.79 57.22 -1.74
CA GLU A 741 -17.47 57.73 -0.55
C GLU A 741 -16.56 57.71 0.68
N LEU A 742 -15.57 56.82 0.70
CA LEU A 742 -14.54 56.75 1.74
C LEU A 742 -13.45 57.83 1.60
N ILE A 743 -13.45 58.64 0.54
CA ILE A 743 -12.45 59.72 0.37
C ILE A 743 -12.67 60.79 1.45
N GLY A 744 -11.74 60.90 2.39
CA GLY A 744 -11.81 61.82 3.53
C GLY A 744 -12.31 61.17 4.83
N PHE A 745 -12.60 59.87 4.81
CA PHE A 745 -12.84 59.07 6.01
C PHE A 745 -11.54 58.48 6.56
N ASP A 746 -11.41 58.53 7.89
CA ASP A 746 -10.30 57.90 8.60
C ASP A 746 -10.69 56.45 8.95
N VAL A 747 -10.46 55.55 8.00
CA VAL A 747 -10.80 54.13 8.13
C VAL A 747 -9.95 53.45 9.21
N ASP A 748 -8.68 53.86 9.34
CA ASP A 748 -7.77 53.36 10.38
C ASP A 748 -8.30 53.71 11.78
N LEU A 749 -8.85 54.93 11.94
CA LEU A 749 -9.49 55.34 13.19
C LEU A 749 -10.77 54.54 13.49
N LEU A 750 -11.56 54.18 12.48
CA LEU A 750 -12.75 53.33 12.66
C LEU A 750 -12.36 51.95 13.20
N GLU A 751 -11.33 51.33 12.61
CA GLU A 751 -10.81 50.04 13.04
C GLU A 751 -10.15 50.11 14.43
N GLU A 752 -9.40 51.17 14.71
CA GLU A 752 -8.80 51.42 16.03
C GLU A 752 -9.89 51.46 17.10
N LEU A 753 -10.99 52.17 16.83
CA LEU A 753 -12.15 52.32 17.71
C LEU A 753 -13.09 51.11 17.72
N GLY A 754 -12.81 50.07 16.91
CA GLY A 754 -13.47 48.78 16.97
C GLY A 754 -14.66 48.60 16.03
N LEU A 755 -14.71 49.37 14.94
CA LEU A 755 -15.67 49.19 13.86
C LEU A 755 -14.93 48.88 12.55
N THR A 756 -15.23 47.75 11.95
CA THR A 756 -14.76 47.37 10.63
C THR A 756 -15.96 47.17 9.70
N PHE A 757 -15.70 47.14 8.40
CA PHE A 757 -16.75 46.86 7.43
C PHE A 757 -16.19 46.12 6.23
N GLU A 758 -16.97 45.20 5.70
CA GLU A 758 -16.60 44.39 4.55
C GLU A 758 -17.71 44.40 3.51
N LYS A 759 -17.32 44.32 2.24
CA LYS A 759 -18.27 44.17 1.15
C LYS A 759 -18.56 42.71 0.93
N ARG A 760 -19.84 42.35 0.98
CA ARG A 760 -20.35 41.01 0.73
C ARG A 760 -21.29 41.01 -0.44
N ARG A 761 -21.30 39.92 -1.21
CA ARG A 761 -22.16 39.79 -2.40
C ARG A 761 -22.94 38.48 -2.41
N SER A 762 -24.25 38.61 -2.64
CA SER A 762 -25.14 37.50 -3.03
C SER A 762 -25.50 37.65 -4.50
N TRP A 763 -25.65 36.53 -5.21
CA TRP A 763 -25.97 36.56 -6.64
C TRP A 763 -26.77 35.34 -7.07
N HIS A 764 -27.54 35.50 -8.15
CA HIS A 764 -28.26 34.43 -8.83
C HIS A 764 -27.96 34.53 -10.32
N LEU A 765 -27.50 33.42 -10.90
CA LEU A 765 -27.12 33.28 -12.29
C LEU A 765 -27.99 32.24 -12.99
N ARG A 766 -28.47 32.59 -14.19
CA ARG A 766 -29.07 31.64 -15.14
C ARG A 766 -28.45 31.79 -16.53
N THR A 767 -28.25 30.65 -17.20
CA THR A 767 -27.79 30.58 -18.60
C THR A 767 -28.44 29.40 -19.30
N TRP A 768 -28.79 29.57 -20.57
CA TRP A 768 -29.35 28.52 -21.43
C TRP A 768 -28.69 28.47 -22.81
#